data_AF-A0A1V4AXN2-F1
#
_entry.id   AF-A0A1V4AXN2-F1
#
_cell.length_a   1.000
_cell.length_b   1.000
_cell.length_c   1.000
_cell.angle_alpha   90.00
_cell.angle_beta   90.00
_cell.angle_gamma   90.00
#
_symmetry.space_group_name_H-M   'P 1'
#
loop_
_entity.id
_entity.type
_entity.pdbx_description
1 polymer ?
#
loop_
_entity_poly.entity_id
_entity_poly.type
_entity_poly.pdbx_seq_one_letter_code
_entity_poly.pdbx_strand_id
1 'polypeptide(L)'
;MRIAIGSDHAGFDLKEEVKAFLIKGNHEILDVGTYSKDPVDYPDYAEAVGAALREYRADRGVLICGSGVGASMAANRIPGIRAGLCHDTYSAHQGVEHDGMNVLVLGGRVVGIELAHELIRAFLSANFTGEGRHVRRLAKMTALENRLRALQVCGQSVWLDYIRRSLISSGELRRMIDEDGLRGVTSNPAIFEKAIAGSSDYKDIIEAIEGRAMDPKSLYEKLAIRDIQDAAIALRPVYEETLMRDGYVSLEVSPSLAYDTAGTLDEARRLWQAVKCENLMIKIPATPQGIPAIRQLISEGINVNVTLLFALEVYEQVAEAYLAGLEKYVSGGGDPKRVASVASFFISRIDSAIDALIASRLQATKNTRDQNMLRGLTGKVAIANAKLTYQRYQELFSGPRWQALASQGAQTQRLLWASTGTKNPSYRDVVYIEELIGPDTVNTIPPATFEAFRNHGQTRPSLTEDIDSACDTMDMVAEAGISMKDVTDRLLDEGVQLFSDAFGKLLKAVEKQSREAGVEKINRLTYKLPDPLAAAVKASLAEWETHGKVRRLWGRDASLWTGKNEAQWLGWLGITNDQLAHIQRLTHITEVAKNAGFSHVLLLGMGGSSLCPEVMKMTFGQIAGFPELYVLDSTDPAQVKAFESKVDLKNTLFIVSSKSGSTLEPNMLKRYFFECVTQLVGLKEAGRRFIAITDPGSKIQQIAESDGFRHIFFGWENIGGRFSALSDFGLVPAAIMGVDVEKFLDRAEKMVYACMPSVPVEENPGVVLGTILGIAANQFRLDKVTFIASPGIYDLGAWLEQLIAASTGKEGKGLIPVDREAPGKPDVYGQDRIFVYLRLQSAPDAIQDRAVEDLEHTDHPVVRIVVNDPYDLGEEFFRWEIATATAGSILGINPFDQPDVEASKAATRKFTAEYERKGTLPEEIPIFAGEGIQLFMDEKNAGTLTKMVNGKKTLSGYLKAHLNRLNAGDYFALLAYIEMNAAHEQLLQAIRQGIRDARRIATCLQFGPRSLHSTGQAFKGGPNTGVFLLITCDDAVDVPVPGHKYTFGVVKAAQARGDFQTLVKRDRRVLRAHLGTNVAADLATLHKAITAALLS
;
A
#
# COMPACT_ATOMS: atom_id res chain seq x y z
N MET A 1 13.80 -33.57 27.53
CA MET A 1 14.08 -32.28 28.17
C MET A 1 15.27 -31.66 27.47
N ARG A 2 15.23 -30.35 27.24
CA ARG A 2 16.33 -29.56 26.69
C ARG A 2 17.27 -29.14 27.81
N ILE A 3 18.56 -29.42 27.67
CA ILE A 3 19.55 -29.15 28.71
C ILE A 3 20.67 -28.28 28.13
N ALA A 4 20.89 -27.12 28.74
CA ALA A 4 22.05 -26.30 28.44
C ALA A 4 23.24 -26.82 29.24
N ILE A 5 24.36 -27.10 28.58
CA ILE A 5 25.59 -27.53 29.24
C ILE A 5 26.72 -26.57 28.92
N GLY A 6 27.44 -26.12 29.95
CA GLY A 6 28.57 -25.20 29.81
C GLY A 6 29.75 -25.62 30.68
N SER A 7 30.97 -25.36 30.22
CA SER A 7 32.17 -25.49 31.05
C SER A 7 33.26 -24.52 30.64
N ASP A 8 34.11 -24.17 31.59
CA ASP A 8 35.44 -23.63 31.29
C ASP A 8 36.40 -24.77 30.87
N HIS A 9 37.64 -24.41 30.55
CA HIS A 9 38.69 -25.35 30.19
C HIS A 9 38.99 -26.41 31.26
N ALA A 10 38.80 -26.07 32.53
CA ALA A 10 39.07 -26.99 33.64
C ALA A 10 37.93 -28.01 33.85
N GLY A 11 36.73 -27.72 33.36
CA GLY A 11 35.58 -28.63 33.36
C GLY A 11 35.37 -29.40 32.05
N PHE A 12 36.15 -29.11 31.00
CA PHE A 12 35.93 -29.61 29.64
C PHE A 12 35.81 -31.15 29.55
N ASP A 13 36.73 -31.89 30.16
CA ASP A 13 36.70 -33.36 30.10
C ASP A 13 35.44 -33.94 30.74
N LEU A 14 35.04 -33.43 31.91
CA LEU A 14 33.81 -33.87 32.57
C LEU A 14 32.56 -33.43 31.79
N LYS A 15 32.59 -32.29 31.11
CA LYS A 15 31.50 -31.82 30.25
C LYS A 15 31.23 -32.77 29.10
N GLU A 16 32.26 -33.25 28.40
CA GLU A 16 32.10 -34.18 27.28
C GLU A 16 31.54 -35.54 27.75
N GLU A 17 32.00 -36.06 28.90
CA GLU A 17 31.43 -37.27 29.50
C GLU A 17 29.95 -37.10 29.88
N VAL A 18 29.64 -36.00 30.56
CA VAL A 18 28.26 -35.66 30.95
C VAL A 18 27.36 -35.48 29.72
N LYS A 19 27.84 -34.80 28.68
CA LYS A 19 27.12 -34.60 27.43
C LYS A 19 26.80 -35.94 26.77
N ALA A 20 27.76 -36.85 26.70
CA ALA A 20 27.54 -38.20 26.17
C ALA A 20 26.49 -38.97 27.00
N PHE A 21 26.57 -38.87 28.33
CA PHE A 21 25.59 -39.48 29.24
C PHE A 21 24.17 -38.93 29.04
N LEU A 22 24.02 -37.61 28.91
CA LEU A 22 22.71 -36.96 28.70
C LEU A 22 22.11 -37.30 27.32
N ILE A 23 22.92 -37.35 26.27
CA ILE A 23 22.47 -37.78 24.93
C ILE A 23 21.96 -39.22 24.99
N LYS A 24 22.67 -40.12 25.67
CA LYS A 24 22.24 -41.51 25.89
C LYS A 24 20.92 -41.60 26.68
N GLY A 25 20.61 -40.59 27.50
CA GLY A 25 19.35 -40.44 28.22
C GLY A 25 18.19 -39.82 27.42
N ASN A 26 18.32 -39.65 26.09
CA ASN A 26 17.33 -38.99 25.22
C ASN A 26 17.01 -37.53 25.62
N HIS A 27 18.01 -36.79 26.12
CA HIS A 27 17.91 -35.35 26.31
C HIS A 27 18.44 -34.58 25.10
N GLU A 28 17.83 -33.44 24.80
CA GLU A 28 18.31 -32.52 23.76
C GLU A 28 19.34 -31.58 24.37
N ILE A 29 20.54 -31.51 23.79
CA ILE A 29 21.67 -30.81 24.41
C ILE A 29 22.02 -29.54 23.65
N LEU A 30 22.01 -28.43 24.37
CA LEU A 30 22.54 -27.15 23.94
C LEU A 30 23.90 -26.94 24.61
N ASP A 31 24.97 -27.30 23.91
CA ASP A 31 26.34 -27.08 24.37
C ASP A 31 26.76 -25.64 24.12
N VAL A 32 26.92 -24.89 25.20
CA VAL A 32 27.37 -23.49 25.20
C VAL A 32 28.72 -23.33 25.89
N GLY A 33 29.41 -24.44 26.20
CA GLY A 33 30.71 -24.45 26.86
C GLY A 33 31.89 -24.23 25.93
N THR A 34 33.10 -24.31 26.48
CA THR A 34 34.31 -24.38 25.65
C THR A 34 34.36 -25.69 24.84
N TYR A 35 35.03 -25.64 23.69
CA TYR A 35 35.25 -26.80 22.81
C TYR A 35 36.69 -27.31 22.85
N SER A 36 37.54 -26.75 23.73
CA SER A 36 38.93 -27.17 23.90
C SER A 36 39.39 -27.06 25.35
N LYS A 37 40.62 -27.52 25.61
CA LYS A 37 41.31 -27.37 26.91
C LYS A 37 42.06 -26.04 27.03
N ASP A 38 41.91 -25.14 26.05
CA ASP A 38 42.61 -23.86 26.05
C ASP A 38 42.02 -22.94 27.14
N PRO A 39 42.85 -22.17 27.86
CA PRO A 39 42.39 -21.32 28.96
C PRO A 39 41.27 -20.35 28.55
N VAL A 40 40.19 -20.38 29.32
CA VAL A 40 38.99 -19.53 29.19
C VAL A 40 38.36 -19.35 30.58
N ASP A 41 37.52 -18.32 30.74
CA ASP A 41 36.97 -17.93 32.03
C ASP A 41 35.53 -18.45 32.25
N TYR A 42 35.27 -18.99 33.44
CA TYR A 42 33.97 -19.58 33.79
C TYR A 42 32.76 -18.62 33.81
N PRO A 43 32.89 -17.28 34.06
CA PRO A 43 31.73 -16.39 34.06
C PRO A 43 31.02 -16.32 32.70
N ASP A 44 31.76 -16.36 31.59
CA ASP A 44 31.21 -16.30 30.24
C ASP A 44 30.27 -17.49 29.98
N TYR A 45 30.66 -18.68 30.45
CA TYR A 45 29.85 -19.89 30.32
C TYR A 45 28.69 -19.94 31.32
N ALA A 46 28.86 -19.34 32.49
CA ALA A 46 27.75 -19.16 33.43
C ALA A 46 26.67 -18.25 32.83
N GLU A 47 27.07 -17.15 32.18
CA GLU A 47 26.18 -16.26 31.43
C GLU A 47 25.50 -16.98 30.28
N ALA A 48 26.24 -17.75 29.47
CA ALA A 48 25.68 -18.48 28.34
C ALA A 48 24.64 -19.54 28.74
N VAL A 49 24.90 -20.31 29.80
CA VAL A 49 23.92 -21.26 30.36
C VAL A 49 22.72 -20.53 30.95
N GLY A 50 22.95 -19.41 31.65
CA GLY A 50 21.89 -18.58 32.21
C GLY A 50 20.97 -17.99 31.12
N ALA A 51 21.56 -17.45 30.05
CA ALA A 51 20.85 -16.92 28.89
C ALA A 51 19.99 -18.01 28.23
N ALA A 52 20.54 -19.21 28.01
CA ALA A 52 19.80 -20.32 27.42
C ALA A 52 18.54 -20.71 28.22
N LEU A 53 18.60 -20.62 29.56
CA LEU A 53 17.45 -20.88 30.43
C LEU A 53 16.43 -19.73 30.40
N ARG A 54 16.90 -18.48 30.47
CA ARG A 54 16.03 -17.29 30.44
C ARG A 54 15.34 -17.09 29.09
N GLU A 55 15.97 -17.52 28.02
CA GLU A 55 15.43 -17.47 26.65
C GLU A 55 14.59 -18.71 26.30
N TYR A 56 14.32 -19.60 27.27
CA TYR A 56 13.54 -20.83 27.07
C TYR A 56 14.10 -21.78 26.00
N ARG A 57 15.40 -21.65 25.68
CA ARG A 57 16.13 -22.57 24.79
C ARG A 57 16.51 -23.86 25.50
N ALA A 58 16.57 -23.84 26.83
CA ALA A 58 16.74 -25.03 27.68
C ALA A 58 15.78 -25.01 28.88
N ASP A 59 15.48 -26.21 29.42
CA ASP A 59 14.59 -26.40 30.58
C ASP A 59 15.40 -26.51 31.90
N ARG A 60 16.66 -26.97 31.82
CA ARG A 60 17.63 -27.09 32.92
C ARG A 60 19.06 -26.82 32.45
N GLY A 61 19.92 -26.38 33.37
CA GLY A 61 21.34 -26.13 33.09
C GLY A 61 22.28 -27.06 33.87
N VAL A 62 23.39 -27.44 33.25
CA VAL A 62 24.54 -28.08 33.91
C VAL A 62 25.80 -27.24 33.63
N LEU A 63 26.45 -26.77 34.68
CA LEU A 63 27.62 -25.90 34.58
C LEU A 63 28.82 -26.56 35.27
N ILE A 64 29.96 -26.62 34.60
CA ILE A 64 31.13 -27.34 35.11
C ILE A 64 32.36 -26.42 35.07
N CYS A 65 33.03 -26.25 36.20
CA CYS A 65 34.34 -25.60 36.22
C CYS A 65 35.31 -26.38 37.11
N GLY A 66 36.56 -25.92 37.26
CA GLY A 66 37.58 -26.65 38.03
C GLY A 66 37.09 -27.13 39.41
N SER A 67 36.57 -26.23 40.25
CA SER A 67 36.01 -26.58 41.58
C SER A 67 34.48 -26.47 41.66
N GLY A 68 33.84 -25.87 40.66
CA GLY A 68 32.41 -25.52 40.66
C GLY A 68 32.06 -24.25 41.47
N VAL A 69 32.92 -23.78 42.38
CA VAL A 69 32.61 -22.65 43.28
C VAL A 69 32.44 -21.33 42.54
N GLY A 70 33.42 -20.95 41.71
CA GLY A 70 33.38 -19.70 40.94
C GLY A 70 32.20 -19.65 39.97
N ALA A 71 31.95 -20.76 39.28
CA ALA A 71 30.84 -20.91 38.35
C ALA A 71 29.48 -20.78 39.04
N SER A 72 29.31 -21.37 40.23
CA SER A 72 28.08 -21.23 41.04
C SER A 72 27.88 -19.79 41.51
N MET A 73 28.93 -19.09 41.95
CA MET A 73 28.83 -17.68 42.33
C MET A 73 28.45 -16.80 41.15
N ALA A 74 29.05 -17.00 39.98
CA ALA A 74 28.74 -16.24 38.76
C ALA A 74 27.29 -16.49 38.30
N ALA A 75 26.86 -17.75 38.23
CA ALA A 75 25.53 -18.12 37.79
C ALA A 75 24.42 -17.52 38.68
N ASN A 76 24.60 -17.50 40.00
CA ASN A 76 23.61 -16.90 40.92
C ASN A 76 23.56 -15.36 40.89
N ARG A 77 24.42 -14.68 40.11
CA ARG A 77 24.27 -13.24 39.83
C ARG A 77 23.34 -12.96 38.67
N ILE A 78 22.92 -13.99 37.95
CA ILE A 78 22.02 -13.88 36.80
C ILE A 78 20.58 -14.01 37.32
N PRO A 79 19.72 -13.00 37.12
CA PRO A 79 18.33 -13.05 37.58
C PRO A 79 17.60 -14.31 37.10
N GLY A 80 16.83 -14.94 37.99
CA GLY A 80 16.09 -16.17 37.68
C GLY A 80 16.94 -17.45 37.62
N ILE A 81 18.26 -17.36 37.75
CA ILE A 81 19.14 -18.53 37.84
C ILE A 81 19.41 -18.85 39.31
N ARG A 82 19.10 -20.09 39.68
CA ARG A 82 19.31 -20.66 41.01
C ARG A 82 20.24 -21.85 40.84
N ALA A 83 21.53 -21.59 41.02
CA ALA A 83 22.60 -22.54 40.74
C ALA A 83 23.16 -23.15 42.02
N GLY A 84 23.06 -24.48 42.17
CA GLY A 84 23.61 -25.18 43.33
C GLY A 84 24.87 -25.96 42.98
N LEU A 85 25.95 -25.74 43.73
CA LEU A 85 27.12 -26.62 43.73
C LEU A 85 26.85 -27.83 44.60
N CYS A 86 26.70 -29.01 44.00
CA CYS A 86 26.35 -30.23 44.72
C CYS A 86 27.45 -31.28 44.64
N HIS A 87 27.65 -32.01 45.74
CA HIS A 87 28.60 -33.13 45.84
C HIS A 87 27.92 -34.45 46.23
N ASP A 88 26.61 -34.44 46.43
CA ASP A 88 25.79 -35.58 46.83
C ASP A 88 24.39 -35.51 46.19
N THR A 89 23.76 -36.68 46.03
CA THR A 89 22.47 -36.82 45.33
C THR A 89 21.31 -36.20 46.11
N TYR A 90 21.42 -36.10 47.44
CA TYR A 90 20.39 -35.47 48.28
C TYR A 90 20.27 -33.99 47.97
N SER A 91 21.38 -33.23 48.01
CA SER A 91 21.37 -31.80 47.67
C SER A 91 21.00 -31.54 46.21
N ALA A 92 21.46 -32.39 45.29
CA ALA A 92 21.10 -32.27 43.86
C ALA A 92 19.59 -32.43 43.61
N HIS A 93 18.92 -33.30 44.36
CA HIS A 93 17.48 -33.51 44.29
C HIS A 93 16.70 -32.43 45.06
N GLN A 94 17.03 -32.26 46.35
CA GLN A 94 16.32 -31.38 47.28
C GLN A 94 16.39 -29.90 46.89
N GLY A 95 17.52 -29.46 46.32
CA GLY A 95 17.65 -28.08 45.82
C GLY A 95 16.60 -27.74 44.76
N VAL A 96 16.18 -28.71 43.95
CA VAL A 96 15.08 -28.54 42.99
C VAL A 96 13.74 -28.50 43.73
N GLU A 97 13.52 -29.45 44.63
CA GLU A 97 12.24 -29.64 45.34
C GLU A 97 11.85 -28.46 46.23
N HIS A 98 12.80 -27.88 46.97
CA HIS A 98 12.50 -26.83 47.95
C HIS A 98 12.87 -25.43 47.48
N ASP A 99 13.93 -25.30 46.68
CA ASP A 99 14.53 -24.00 46.33
C ASP A 99 14.34 -23.68 44.83
N GLY A 100 13.76 -24.59 44.05
CA GLY A 100 13.53 -24.40 42.62
C GLY A 100 14.83 -24.27 41.82
N MET A 101 15.90 -24.93 42.26
CA MET A 101 17.21 -24.97 41.59
C MET A 101 17.03 -25.39 40.12
N ASN A 102 17.57 -24.60 39.20
CA ASN A 102 17.45 -24.81 37.76
C ASN A 102 18.80 -24.96 37.04
N VAL A 103 19.92 -24.75 37.76
CA VAL A 103 21.27 -25.06 37.29
C VAL A 103 21.99 -25.94 38.32
N LEU A 104 22.48 -27.09 37.89
CA LEU A 104 23.39 -27.93 38.67
C LEU A 104 24.84 -27.55 38.35
N VAL A 105 25.64 -27.23 39.36
CA VAL A 105 27.05 -26.89 39.19
C VAL A 105 27.93 -28.03 39.71
N LEU A 106 28.91 -28.45 38.92
CA LEU A 106 29.85 -29.53 39.24
C LEU A 106 31.30 -29.05 39.17
N GLY A 107 32.14 -29.59 40.05
CA GLY A 107 33.60 -29.38 40.02
C GLY A 107 34.30 -30.47 39.21
N GLY A 108 34.85 -30.13 38.04
CA GLY A 108 35.56 -31.07 37.15
C GLY A 108 36.80 -31.73 37.77
N ARG A 109 37.42 -31.10 38.78
CA ARG A 109 38.55 -31.67 39.55
C ARG A 109 38.13 -32.33 40.86
N VAL A 110 36.83 -32.30 41.18
CA VAL A 110 36.29 -32.68 42.49
C VAL A 110 35.36 -33.88 42.38
N VAL A 111 34.50 -33.91 41.36
CA VAL A 111 33.47 -34.93 41.17
C VAL A 111 33.93 -35.95 40.12
N GLY A 112 33.98 -37.23 40.49
CA GLY A 112 34.25 -38.32 39.57
C GLY A 112 33.05 -38.61 38.64
N ILE A 113 33.32 -39.21 37.47
CA ILE A 113 32.34 -39.42 36.39
C ILE A 113 31.08 -40.14 36.85
N GLU A 114 31.20 -41.26 37.57
CA GLU A 114 30.03 -42.03 38.04
C GLU A 114 29.15 -41.22 39.01
N LEU A 115 29.78 -40.49 39.93
CA LEU A 115 29.05 -39.61 40.84
C LEU A 115 28.38 -38.47 40.05
N ALA A 116 29.05 -37.87 39.06
CA ALA A 116 28.46 -36.84 38.22
C ALA A 116 27.18 -37.33 37.52
N HIS A 117 27.17 -38.57 37.01
CA HIS A 117 25.97 -39.18 36.43
C HIS A 117 24.83 -39.31 37.44
N GLU A 118 25.12 -39.74 38.67
CA GLU A 118 24.11 -39.87 39.73
C GLU A 118 23.53 -38.52 40.16
N LEU A 119 24.38 -37.49 40.33
CA LEU A 119 23.96 -36.13 40.66
C LEU A 119 23.03 -35.56 39.59
N ILE A 120 23.37 -35.77 38.32
CA ILE A 120 22.58 -35.30 37.19
C ILE A 120 21.24 -36.02 37.13
N ARG A 121 21.19 -37.33 37.34
CA ARG A 121 19.90 -38.06 37.42
C ARG A 121 19.03 -37.53 38.57
N ALA A 122 19.62 -37.34 39.74
CA ALA A 122 18.91 -36.83 40.91
C ALA A 122 18.31 -35.44 40.65
N PHE A 123 19.09 -34.54 40.05
CA PHE A 123 18.67 -33.20 39.67
C PHE A 123 17.57 -33.18 38.58
N LEU A 124 17.75 -33.94 37.50
CA LEU A 124 16.81 -33.94 36.37
C LEU A 124 15.49 -34.63 36.69
N SER A 125 15.48 -35.57 37.64
CA SER A 125 14.27 -36.29 38.06
C SER A 125 13.41 -35.52 39.07
N ALA A 126 13.99 -34.52 39.75
CA ALA A 126 13.33 -33.76 40.80
C ALA A 126 12.38 -32.69 40.24
N ASN A 127 11.29 -32.42 40.97
CA ASN A 127 10.31 -31.38 40.65
C ASN A 127 10.07 -30.48 41.86
N PHE A 128 9.87 -29.19 41.62
CA PHE A 128 9.54 -28.26 42.70
C PHE A 128 8.22 -28.67 43.37
N THR A 129 8.24 -28.80 44.69
CA THR A 129 7.15 -29.41 45.48
C THR A 129 5.92 -28.52 45.62
N GLY A 130 6.07 -27.20 45.49
CA GLY A 130 4.95 -26.26 45.63
C GLY A 130 4.38 -26.12 47.06
N GLU A 131 5.00 -26.72 48.08
CA GLU A 131 4.55 -26.54 49.47
C GLU A 131 4.59 -25.06 49.88
N GLY A 132 3.59 -24.61 50.67
CA GLY A 132 3.45 -23.18 51.03
C GLY A 132 4.70 -22.55 51.66
N ARG A 133 5.50 -23.34 52.41
CA ARG A 133 6.78 -22.86 52.97
C ARG A 133 7.87 -22.67 51.89
N HIS A 134 7.89 -23.49 50.84
CA HIS A 134 8.85 -23.43 49.73
C HIS A 134 8.50 -22.29 48.78
N VAL A 135 7.22 -22.18 48.38
CA VAL A 135 6.70 -21.06 47.58
C VAL A 135 7.01 -19.72 48.25
N ARG A 136 6.76 -19.60 49.56
CA ARG A 136 7.06 -18.38 50.32
C ARG A 136 8.55 -18.03 50.32
N ARG A 137 9.44 -19.01 50.51
CA ARG A 137 10.90 -18.77 50.55
C ARG A 137 11.42 -18.40 49.16
N LEU A 138 10.97 -19.12 48.14
CA LEU A 138 11.28 -18.80 46.75
C LEU A 138 10.82 -17.39 46.39
N ALA A 139 9.59 -17.01 46.76
CA ALA A 139 9.08 -15.65 46.55
C ALA A 139 9.93 -14.58 47.27
N LYS A 140 10.43 -14.87 48.49
CA LYS A 140 11.36 -13.95 49.18
C LYS A 140 12.70 -13.85 48.47
N MET A 141 13.24 -14.95 47.95
CA MET A 141 14.46 -14.94 47.14
C MET A 141 14.26 -14.14 45.85
N THR A 142 13.16 -14.37 45.14
CA THR A 142 12.80 -13.59 43.94
C THR A 142 12.58 -12.10 44.24
N ALA A 143 12.04 -11.76 45.40
CA ALA A 143 11.88 -10.36 45.82
C ALA A 143 13.22 -9.67 46.15
N LEU A 144 14.25 -10.43 46.56
CA LEU A 144 15.62 -9.92 46.67
C LEU A 144 16.23 -9.64 45.28
N GLU A 145 15.74 -10.31 44.24
CA GLU A 145 16.18 -10.15 42.85
C GLU A 145 15.40 -9.03 42.11
N ASN A 146 14.14 -8.76 42.47
CA ASN A 146 13.28 -7.78 41.79
C ASN A 146 12.40 -6.95 42.74
N ARG A 147 12.77 -5.68 42.93
CA ARG A 147 12.13 -4.78 43.90
C ARG A 147 10.71 -4.36 43.52
N LEU A 148 10.32 -4.45 42.24
CA LEU A 148 8.96 -4.12 41.80
C LEU A 148 7.93 -5.11 42.36
N ARG A 149 8.29 -6.39 42.50
CA ARG A 149 7.43 -7.40 43.12
C ARG A 149 7.16 -7.13 44.60
N ALA A 150 8.08 -6.45 45.28
CA ALA A 150 7.88 -6.09 46.67
C ALA A 150 6.74 -5.06 46.86
N LEU A 151 6.39 -4.28 45.84
CA LEU A 151 5.23 -3.37 45.88
C LEU A 151 3.91 -4.13 46.03
N GLN A 152 3.78 -5.29 45.38
CA GLN A 152 2.59 -6.14 45.48
C GLN A 152 2.40 -6.65 46.92
N VAL A 153 3.48 -6.94 47.63
CA VAL A 153 3.44 -7.36 49.05
C VAL A 153 2.89 -6.23 49.93
N CYS A 154 3.15 -4.97 49.56
CA CYS A 154 2.59 -3.80 50.22
C CYS A 154 1.15 -3.45 49.75
N GLY A 155 0.55 -4.28 48.90
CA GLY A 155 -0.80 -4.09 48.36
C GLY A 155 -0.90 -3.03 47.26
N GLN A 156 0.22 -2.62 46.64
CA GLN A 156 0.23 -1.70 45.52
C GLN A 156 0.48 -2.45 44.20
N SER A 157 -0.40 -2.23 43.22
CA SER A 157 -0.28 -2.81 41.89
C SER A 157 0.60 -1.95 40.99
N VAL A 158 1.47 -2.61 40.24
CA VAL A 158 2.40 -1.94 39.31
C VAL A 158 1.81 -1.99 37.91
N TRP A 159 1.55 -0.82 37.34
CA TRP A 159 1.13 -0.66 35.95
C TRP A 159 2.20 0.07 35.15
N LEU A 160 2.23 -0.15 33.84
CA LEU A 160 3.19 0.48 32.93
C LEU A 160 2.51 1.63 32.20
N ASP A 161 3.08 2.83 32.32
CA ASP A 161 2.63 4.03 31.57
C ASP A 161 3.31 4.10 30.21
N TYR A 162 3.16 3.03 29.44
CA TYR A 162 3.73 2.87 28.12
C TYR A 162 3.05 1.73 27.37
N ILE A 163 2.78 1.96 26.08
CA ILE A 163 2.36 0.93 25.15
C ILE A 163 3.01 1.19 23.80
N ARG A 164 3.50 0.11 23.18
CA ARG A 164 4.08 0.11 21.85
C ARG A 164 3.97 -1.30 21.29
N ARG A 165 3.72 -1.44 19.99
CA ARG A 165 3.52 -2.76 19.38
C ARG A 165 4.70 -3.72 19.58
N SER A 166 5.95 -3.28 19.40
CA SER A 166 7.12 -4.13 19.65
C SER A 166 7.25 -4.62 21.09
N LEU A 167 6.78 -3.85 22.09
CA LEU A 167 6.73 -4.32 23.48
C LEU A 167 5.85 -5.56 23.62
N ILE A 168 4.75 -5.61 22.87
CA ILE A 168 3.78 -6.72 22.91
C ILE A 168 4.31 -7.89 22.06
N SER A 169 4.68 -7.64 20.81
CA SER A 169 5.03 -8.68 19.84
C SER A 169 6.39 -9.35 20.10
N SER A 170 7.33 -8.68 20.76
CA SER A 170 8.63 -9.27 21.14
C SER A 170 8.55 -10.23 22.32
N GLY A 171 7.44 -10.26 23.05
CA GLY A 171 7.32 -10.97 24.31
C GLY A 171 7.82 -10.20 25.53
N GLU A 172 8.34 -8.97 25.37
CA GLU A 172 8.81 -8.16 26.50
C GLU A 172 7.69 -7.81 27.48
N LEU A 173 6.48 -7.47 27.00
CA LEU A 173 5.32 -7.26 27.89
C LEU A 173 5.04 -8.51 28.73
N ARG A 174 5.16 -9.70 28.12
CA ARG A 174 4.97 -10.97 28.81
C ARG A 174 6.07 -11.19 29.85
N ARG A 175 7.33 -10.90 29.52
CA ARG A 175 8.45 -10.92 30.47
C ARG A 175 8.20 -9.99 31.65
N MET A 176 7.74 -8.76 31.43
CA MET A 176 7.44 -7.81 32.50
C MET A 176 6.31 -8.31 33.41
N ILE A 177 5.28 -8.96 32.86
CA ILE A 177 4.22 -9.62 33.65
C ILE A 177 4.83 -10.74 34.51
N ASP A 178 5.57 -11.64 33.87
CA ASP A 178 6.04 -12.90 34.48
C ASP A 178 7.27 -12.72 35.39
N GLU A 179 8.09 -11.70 35.19
CA GLU A 179 9.33 -11.46 35.94
C GLU A 179 9.22 -10.23 36.84
N ASP A 180 8.68 -9.11 36.33
CA ASP A 180 8.61 -7.84 37.06
C ASP A 180 7.30 -7.67 37.86
N GLY A 181 6.33 -8.58 37.69
CA GLY A 181 5.04 -8.51 38.37
C GLY A 181 4.18 -7.36 37.85
N LEU A 182 4.26 -7.07 36.56
CA LEU A 182 3.40 -6.08 35.93
C LEU A 182 1.94 -6.53 35.94
N ARG A 183 1.03 -5.65 36.38
CA ARG A 183 -0.39 -5.96 36.61
C ARG A 183 -1.36 -5.14 35.75
N GLY A 184 -0.87 -4.23 34.90
CA GLY A 184 -1.71 -3.47 33.97
C GLY A 184 -0.91 -2.50 33.10
N VAL A 185 -1.57 -1.90 32.10
CA VAL A 185 -0.96 -0.96 31.14
C VAL A 185 -1.88 0.24 30.91
N THR A 186 -1.32 1.45 30.84
CA THR A 186 -2.04 2.66 30.42
C THR A 186 -1.51 3.21 29.11
N SER A 187 -2.42 3.64 28.24
CA SER A 187 -2.10 4.50 27.10
C SER A 187 -2.57 5.94 27.33
N ASN A 188 -2.08 6.84 26.47
CA ASN A 188 -2.59 8.19 26.26
C ASN A 188 -2.13 8.67 24.86
N PRO A 189 -2.69 9.76 24.32
CA PRO A 189 -2.33 10.27 22.98
C PRO A 189 -0.82 10.53 22.79
N ALA A 190 -0.11 11.01 23.80
CA ALA A 190 1.32 11.29 23.69
C ALA A 190 2.18 10.02 23.65
N ILE A 191 1.74 8.92 24.27
CA ILE A 191 2.40 7.62 24.18
C ILE A 191 2.26 7.07 22.77
N PHE A 192 1.05 7.10 22.19
CA PHE A 192 0.82 6.64 20.83
C PHE A 192 1.52 7.52 19.79
N GLU A 193 1.57 8.84 19.99
CA GLU A 193 2.33 9.76 19.13
C GLU A 193 3.79 9.33 19.01
N LYS A 194 4.47 9.12 20.15
CA LYS A 194 5.87 8.66 20.16
C LYS A 194 6.03 7.25 19.61
N ALA A 195 5.10 6.35 19.90
CA ALA A 195 5.17 4.97 19.41
C ALA A 195 5.04 4.91 17.88
N ILE A 196 4.09 5.65 17.31
CA ILE A 196 3.83 5.64 15.87
C ILE A 196 4.89 6.49 15.14
N ALA A 197 5.13 7.73 15.55
CA ALA A 197 6.07 8.62 14.87
C ALA A 197 7.54 8.19 15.05
N GLY A 198 7.88 7.57 16.18
CA GLY A 198 9.25 7.23 16.56
C GLY A 198 9.67 5.80 16.23
N SER A 199 8.86 5.01 15.53
CA SER A 199 9.19 3.61 15.21
C SER A 199 8.74 3.14 13.84
N SER A 200 9.23 1.96 13.44
CA SER A 200 8.78 1.21 12.26
C SER A 200 7.75 0.13 12.60
N ASP A 201 7.26 0.05 13.84
CA ASP A 201 6.46 -1.08 14.32
C ASP A 201 5.08 -1.17 13.63
N TYR A 202 4.61 -0.04 13.10
CA TYR A 202 3.29 0.11 12.47
C TYR A 202 3.38 0.16 10.95
N LYS A 203 4.61 0.02 10.41
CA LYS A 203 4.92 0.26 9.01
C LYS A 203 4.12 -0.67 8.10
N ASP A 204 4.02 -1.95 8.43
CA ASP A 204 3.25 -2.96 7.71
C ASP A 204 1.76 -2.63 7.58
N ILE A 205 1.11 -2.17 8.66
CA ILE A 205 -0.33 -1.85 8.66
C ILE A 205 -0.60 -0.46 8.06
N ILE A 206 0.30 0.50 8.27
CA ILE A 206 0.23 1.82 7.63
C ILE A 206 0.48 1.71 6.12
N GLU A 207 1.39 0.82 5.71
CA GLU A 207 1.69 0.53 4.30
C GLU A 207 0.67 -0.37 3.63
N ALA A 208 -0.11 -1.16 4.40
CA ALA A 208 -1.16 -1.99 3.85
C ALA A 208 -2.27 -1.15 3.18
N ILE A 209 -2.88 -1.75 2.17
CA ILE A 209 -3.93 -1.20 1.31
C ILE A 209 -5.05 -0.53 2.11
N GLU A 210 -5.56 -1.23 3.12
CA GLU A 210 -6.63 -0.73 3.98
C GLU A 210 -6.18 0.46 4.85
N GLY A 211 -4.90 0.54 5.19
CA GLY A 211 -4.33 1.63 5.96
C GLY A 211 -4.32 2.95 5.19
N ARG A 212 -4.01 2.90 3.90
CA ARG A 212 -3.89 4.09 3.01
C ARG A 212 -5.24 4.72 2.61
N ALA A 213 -6.34 3.98 2.75
CA ALA A 213 -7.69 4.44 2.40
C ALA A 213 -8.44 5.12 3.57
N MET A 214 -7.91 5.02 4.80
CA MET A 214 -8.56 5.53 6.01
C MET A 214 -8.13 6.96 6.32
N ASP A 215 -9.02 7.78 6.87
CA ASP A 215 -8.63 9.08 7.44
C ASP A 215 -7.70 8.86 8.65
N PRO A 216 -6.86 9.85 9.01
CA PRO A 216 -5.86 9.68 10.07
C PRO A 216 -6.42 9.24 11.42
N LYS A 217 -7.64 9.68 11.77
CA LYS A 217 -8.28 9.29 13.04
C LYS A 217 -8.70 7.83 12.99
N SER A 218 -9.37 7.41 11.91
CA SER A 218 -9.78 6.01 11.72
C SER A 218 -8.58 5.07 11.65
N LEU A 219 -7.49 5.47 10.98
CA LEU A 219 -6.24 4.69 10.93
C LEU A 219 -5.60 4.58 12.32
N TYR A 220 -5.46 5.69 13.04
CA TYR A 220 -4.99 5.68 14.42
C TYR A 220 -5.81 4.71 15.28
N GLU A 221 -7.13 4.80 15.22
CA GLU A 221 -8.00 3.94 16.05
C GLU A 221 -7.84 2.47 15.70
N LYS A 222 -7.72 2.11 14.41
CA LYS A 222 -7.46 0.73 14.00
C LYS A 222 -6.14 0.20 14.59
N LEU A 223 -5.08 1.02 14.56
CA LEU A 223 -3.78 0.66 15.14
C LEU A 223 -3.87 0.54 16.67
N ALA A 224 -4.45 1.53 17.33
CA ALA A 224 -4.58 1.58 18.78
C ALA A 224 -5.47 0.45 19.32
N ILE A 225 -6.63 0.19 18.70
CA ILE A 225 -7.54 -0.89 19.10
C ILE A 225 -6.82 -2.24 19.03
N ARG A 226 -6.04 -2.49 17.97
CA ARG A 226 -5.31 -3.76 17.85
C ARG A 226 -4.28 -3.94 18.95
N ASP A 227 -3.46 -2.91 19.21
CA ASP A 227 -2.44 -2.96 20.26
C ASP A 227 -3.09 -3.13 21.66
N ILE A 228 -4.21 -2.48 21.92
CA ILE A 228 -4.97 -2.61 23.17
C ILE A 228 -5.54 -4.03 23.32
N GLN A 229 -6.07 -4.62 22.25
CA GLN A 229 -6.55 -6.01 22.25
C GLN A 229 -5.42 -6.98 22.57
N ASP A 230 -4.27 -6.86 21.90
CA ASP A 230 -3.14 -7.77 22.10
C ASP A 230 -2.54 -7.62 23.51
N ALA A 231 -2.45 -6.39 24.04
CA ALA A 231 -2.05 -6.17 25.44
C ALA A 231 -3.08 -6.74 26.43
N ALA A 232 -4.38 -6.60 26.16
CA ALA A 232 -5.45 -7.14 26.99
C ALA A 232 -5.41 -8.68 27.02
N ILE A 233 -5.10 -9.32 25.89
CA ILE A 233 -4.87 -10.77 25.81
C ILE A 233 -3.66 -11.17 26.66
N ALA A 234 -2.54 -10.46 26.56
CA ALA A 234 -1.34 -10.75 27.35
C ALA A 234 -1.58 -10.67 28.87
N LEU A 235 -2.41 -9.72 29.30
CA LEU A 235 -2.78 -9.49 30.71
C LEU A 235 -3.97 -10.34 31.19
N ARG A 236 -4.64 -11.09 30.31
CA ARG A 236 -5.79 -11.93 30.67
C ARG A 236 -5.50 -12.91 31.83
N PRO A 237 -4.34 -13.59 31.90
CA PRO A 237 -4.03 -14.46 33.03
C PRO A 237 -3.96 -13.72 34.36
N VAL A 238 -3.45 -12.48 34.37
CA VAL A 238 -3.45 -11.63 35.57
C VAL A 238 -4.87 -11.24 35.96
N TYR A 239 -5.69 -10.89 34.98
CA TYR A 239 -7.11 -10.53 35.20
C TYR A 239 -7.88 -11.68 35.86
N GLU A 240 -7.63 -12.91 35.43
CA GLU A 240 -8.26 -14.10 36.01
C GLU A 240 -7.67 -14.48 37.38
N GLU A 241 -6.34 -14.50 37.51
CA GLU A 241 -5.62 -14.81 38.77
C GLU A 241 -6.05 -13.88 39.91
N THR A 242 -6.24 -12.59 39.59
CA THR A 242 -6.57 -11.56 40.57
C THR A 242 -8.08 -11.35 40.75
N LEU A 243 -8.91 -12.24 40.22
CA LEU A 243 -10.38 -12.16 40.28
C LEU A 243 -10.90 -10.80 39.80
N MET A 244 -10.42 -10.37 38.63
CA MET A 244 -10.76 -9.11 37.98
C MET A 244 -10.33 -7.88 38.78
N ARG A 245 -9.35 -8.01 39.69
CA ARG A 245 -8.81 -6.85 40.40
C ARG A 245 -7.78 -6.11 39.57
N ASP A 246 -6.93 -6.84 38.86
CA ASP A 246 -5.88 -6.32 37.98
C ASP A 246 -5.99 -6.89 36.54
N GLY A 247 -4.96 -6.72 35.72
CA GLY A 247 -4.91 -7.24 34.36
C GLY A 247 -5.57 -6.32 33.33
N TYR A 248 -5.67 -5.03 33.63
CA TYR A 248 -6.37 -4.06 32.80
C TYR A 248 -5.46 -3.34 31.81
N VAL A 249 -6.04 -2.96 30.66
CA VAL A 249 -5.44 -2.04 29.70
C VAL A 249 -6.37 -0.84 29.52
N SER A 250 -5.84 0.39 29.58
CA SER A 250 -6.64 1.60 29.43
C SER A 250 -6.49 2.23 28.04
N LEU A 251 -7.61 2.59 27.40
CA LEU A 251 -7.68 3.37 26.14
C LEU A 251 -8.49 4.65 26.36
N GLU A 252 -7.93 5.79 25.95
CA GLU A 252 -8.53 7.11 26.15
C GLU A 252 -9.47 7.52 25.01
N VAL A 253 -10.56 8.20 25.36
CA VAL A 253 -11.41 8.92 24.39
C VAL A 253 -10.65 10.11 23.79
N SER A 254 -11.16 10.67 22.70
CA SER A 254 -10.60 11.86 22.07
C SER A 254 -10.54 13.02 23.06
N PRO A 255 -9.37 13.64 23.30
CA PRO A 255 -9.25 14.78 24.21
C PRO A 255 -10.12 15.99 23.83
N SER A 256 -10.50 16.10 22.55
CA SER A 256 -11.44 17.13 22.06
C SER A 256 -12.83 17.04 22.68
N LEU A 257 -13.19 15.88 23.24
CA LEU A 257 -14.49 15.64 23.88
C LEU A 257 -14.46 15.85 25.39
N ALA A 258 -13.32 16.26 25.97
CA ALA A 258 -13.16 16.39 27.42
C ALA A 258 -14.19 17.33 28.08
N TYR A 259 -14.75 18.30 27.35
CA TYR A 259 -15.81 19.20 27.82
C TYR A 259 -17.18 18.94 27.15
N ASP A 260 -17.38 17.75 26.58
CA ASP A 260 -18.64 17.29 25.96
C ASP A 260 -19.06 15.94 26.55
N THR A 261 -20.05 15.97 27.46
CA THR A 261 -20.57 14.76 28.12
C THR A 261 -21.21 13.79 27.11
N ALA A 262 -21.98 14.28 26.13
CA ALA A 262 -22.68 13.41 25.18
C ALA A 262 -21.70 12.75 24.21
N GLY A 263 -20.81 13.55 23.61
CA GLY A 263 -19.76 13.03 22.73
C GLY A 263 -18.86 12.01 23.44
N THR A 264 -18.48 12.28 24.70
CA THR A 264 -17.69 11.34 25.51
C THR A 264 -18.41 9.99 25.69
N LEU A 265 -19.71 10.00 25.99
CA LEU A 265 -20.49 8.78 26.16
C LEU A 265 -20.56 7.96 24.86
N ASP A 266 -20.83 8.63 23.74
CA ASP A 266 -20.97 7.96 22.45
C ASP A 266 -19.64 7.34 22.01
N GLU A 267 -18.53 8.05 22.17
CA GLU A 267 -17.21 7.53 21.81
C GLU A 267 -16.76 6.41 22.77
N ALA A 268 -16.98 6.56 24.08
CA ALA A 268 -16.66 5.53 25.06
C ALA A 268 -17.38 4.20 24.77
N ARG A 269 -18.69 4.25 24.47
CA ARG A 269 -19.48 3.06 24.11
C ARG A 269 -18.97 2.44 22.81
N ARG A 270 -18.66 3.27 21.81
CA ARG A 270 -18.14 2.79 20.52
C ARG A 270 -16.79 2.09 20.70
N LEU A 271 -15.85 2.68 21.45
CA LEU A 271 -14.53 2.09 21.72
C LEU A 271 -14.67 0.79 22.52
N TRP A 272 -15.54 0.77 23.54
CA TRP A 272 -15.85 -0.45 24.30
C TRP A 272 -16.32 -1.59 23.40
N GLN A 273 -17.24 -1.30 22.49
CA GLN A 273 -17.76 -2.26 21.50
C GLN A 273 -16.76 -2.63 20.41
N ALA A 274 -15.80 -1.77 20.08
CA ALA A 274 -14.80 -2.04 19.05
C ALA A 274 -13.68 -2.94 19.58
N VAL A 275 -13.20 -2.68 20.80
CA VAL A 275 -12.12 -3.45 21.43
C VAL A 275 -12.60 -4.84 21.87
N LYS A 276 -13.79 -4.96 22.45
CA LYS A 276 -14.40 -6.23 22.89
C LYS A 276 -13.53 -7.08 23.83
N CYS A 277 -12.84 -6.44 24.77
CA CYS A 277 -12.11 -7.12 25.84
C CYS A 277 -12.69 -6.74 27.21
N GLU A 278 -13.00 -7.73 28.04
CA GLU A 278 -13.59 -7.51 29.38
C GLU A 278 -12.65 -6.75 30.34
N ASN A 279 -11.34 -6.87 30.13
CA ASN A 279 -10.29 -6.20 30.89
C ASN A 279 -9.81 -4.89 30.24
N LEU A 280 -10.64 -4.28 29.38
CA LEU A 280 -10.47 -2.90 28.94
C LEU A 280 -10.93 -1.93 30.05
N MET A 281 -10.28 -0.77 30.13
CA MET A 281 -10.82 0.43 30.78
C MET A 281 -10.90 1.57 29.77
N ILE A 282 -12.04 2.25 29.70
CA ILE A 282 -12.13 3.50 28.95
C ILE A 282 -11.63 4.63 29.83
N LYS A 283 -10.67 5.40 29.33
CA LYS A 283 -10.02 6.47 30.08
C LYS A 283 -10.70 7.81 29.81
N ILE A 284 -11.23 8.44 30.86
CA ILE A 284 -12.07 9.64 30.79
C ILE A 284 -11.48 10.74 31.70
N PRO A 285 -11.24 11.96 31.18
CA PRO A 285 -10.80 13.09 32.00
C PRO A 285 -11.81 13.48 33.08
N ALA A 286 -11.33 13.83 34.28
CA ALA A 286 -12.12 14.29 35.43
C ALA A 286 -12.55 15.77 35.31
N THR A 287 -13.02 16.19 34.14
CA THR A 287 -13.61 17.52 33.95
C THR A 287 -15.03 17.58 34.52
N PRO A 288 -15.61 18.79 34.70
CA PRO A 288 -17.01 18.92 35.10
C PRO A 288 -18.00 18.16 34.18
N GLN A 289 -17.68 18.01 32.89
CA GLN A 289 -18.48 17.28 31.91
C GLN A 289 -18.14 15.78 31.86
N GLY A 290 -16.90 15.40 32.20
CA GLY A 290 -16.45 14.01 32.27
C GLY A 290 -17.04 13.27 33.47
N ILE A 291 -17.19 13.92 34.63
CA ILE A 291 -17.75 13.31 35.86
C ILE A 291 -19.16 12.72 35.64
N PRO A 292 -20.13 13.44 35.03
CA PRO A 292 -21.42 12.86 34.66
C PRO A 292 -21.31 11.68 33.69
N ALA A 293 -20.37 11.73 32.73
CA ALA A 293 -20.14 10.63 31.80
C ALA A 293 -19.61 9.38 32.52
N ILE A 294 -18.68 9.55 33.46
CA ILE A 294 -18.14 8.48 34.31
C ILE A 294 -19.27 7.78 35.06
N ARG A 295 -20.13 8.54 35.76
CA ARG A 295 -21.28 7.96 36.48
C ARG A 295 -22.16 7.11 35.57
N GLN A 296 -22.46 7.63 34.38
CA GLN A 296 -23.34 6.97 33.43
C GLN A 296 -22.70 5.69 32.85
N LEU A 297 -21.42 5.72 32.48
CA LEU A 297 -20.69 4.55 31.98
C LEU A 297 -20.56 3.45 33.05
N ILE A 298 -20.28 3.81 34.30
CA ILE A 298 -20.27 2.85 35.42
C ILE A 298 -21.67 2.23 35.60
N SER A 299 -22.74 3.02 35.45
CA SER A 299 -24.11 2.51 35.51
C SER A 299 -24.50 1.59 34.34
N GLU A 300 -23.70 1.57 33.27
CA GLU A 300 -23.82 0.69 32.11
C GLU A 300 -22.93 -0.56 32.21
N GLY A 301 -22.14 -0.68 33.28
CA GLY A 301 -21.22 -1.79 33.49
C GLY A 301 -19.89 -1.67 32.72
N ILE A 302 -19.52 -0.46 32.29
CA ILE A 302 -18.25 -0.20 31.58
C ILE A 302 -17.16 0.14 32.60
N ASN A 303 -15.99 -0.49 32.48
CA ASN A 303 -14.85 -0.16 33.34
C ASN A 303 -14.24 1.20 32.94
N VAL A 304 -13.94 2.05 33.93
CA VAL A 304 -13.46 3.41 33.66
C VAL A 304 -12.16 3.71 34.39
N ASN A 305 -11.16 4.18 33.65
CA ASN A 305 -9.97 4.83 34.21
C ASN A 305 -10.19 6.34 34.20
N VAL A 306 -10.45 6.93 35.36
CA VAL A 306 -10.62 8.39 35.46
C VAL A 306 -9.25 9.06 35.44
N THR A 307 -9.00 10.03 34.56
CA THR A 307 -7.69 10.66 34.37
C THR A 307 -7.72 12.18 34.59
N LEU A 308 -6.54 12.81 34.59
CA LEU A 308 -6.35 14.25 34.84
C LEU A 308 -6.95 14.70 36.18
N LEU A 309 -6.75 13.90 37.23
CA LEU A 309 -7.19 14.21 38.58
C LEU A 309 -6.03 14.81 39.38
N PHE A 310 -6.23 15.98 39.98
CA PHE A 310 -5.18 16.72 40.69
C PHE A 310 -5.58 17.17 42.11
N ALA A 311 -6.87 17.19 42.42
CA ALA A 311 -7.43 17.76 43.63
C ALA A 311 -8.25 16.73 44.41
N LEU A 312 -8.16 16.79 45.73
CA LEU A 312 -8.95 15.99 46.67
C LEU A 312 -10.45 16.17 46.43
N GLU A 313 -10.90 17.41 46.29
CA GLU A 313 -12.34 17.75 46.19
C GLU A 313 -12.94 17.23 44.88
N VAL A 314 -12.14 17.19 43.81
CA VAL A 314 -12.56 16.59 42.53
C VAL A 314 -12.54 15.06 42.65
N TYR A 315 -11.60 14.49 43.40
CA TYR A 315 -11.60 13.05 43.67
C TYR A 315 -12.87 12.61 44.41
N GLU A 316 -13.34 13.37 45.40
CA GLU A 316 -14.61 13.09 46.08
C GLU A 316 -15.79 13.05 45.10
N GLN A 317 -15.85 13.99 44.14
CA GLN A 317 -16.89 14.00 43.11
C GLN A 317 -16.81 12.79 42.19
N VAL A 318 -15.60 12.35 41.83
CA VAL A 318 -15.35 11.16 41.03
C VAL A 318 -15.74 9.88 41.79
N ALA A 319 -15.40 9.78 43.07
CA ALA A 319 -15.77 8.66 43.93
C ALA A 319 -17.30 8.60 44.13
N GLU A 320 -17.96 9.74 44.31
CA GLU A 320 -19.42 9.82 44.36
C GLU A 320 -20.05 9.38 43.03
N ALA A 321 -19.51 9.83 41.89
CA ALA A 321 -19.97 9.41 40.58
C ALA A 321 -19.83 7.88 40.38
N TYR A 322 -18.74 7.29 40.88
CA TYR A 322 -18.54 5.83 40.87
C TYR A 322 -19.57 5.10 41.74
N LEU A 323 -19.71 5.49 43.01
CA LEU A 323 -20.66 4.88 43.94
C LEU A 323 -22.10 4.97 43.41
N ALA A 324 -22.53 6.15 42.99
CA ALA A 324 -23.87 6.37 42.46
C ALA A 324 -24.11 5.64 41.12
N GLY A 325 -23.06 5.47 40.32
CA GLY A 325 -23.10 4.66 39.11
C GLY A 325 -23.29 3.18 39.41
N LEU A 326 -22.51 2.64 40.36
CA LEU A 326 -22.62 1.24 40.80
C LEU A 326 -23.98 0.94 41.43
N GLU A 327 -24.49 1.82 42.30
CA GLU A 327 -25.81 1.67 42.90
C GLU A 327 -26.92 1.59 41.83
N LYS A 328 -26.81 2.42 40.78
CA LYS A 328 -27.71 2.37 39.63
C LYS A 328 -27.55 1.07 38.82
N TYR A 329 -26.32 0.59 38.62
CA TYR A 329 -26.07 -0.67 37.92
C TYR A 329 -26.67 -1.86 38.67
N VAL A 330 -26.43 -1.94 39.98
CA VAL A 330 -26.92 -3.00 40.87
C VAL A 330 -28.45 -2.98 40.96
N SER A 331 -29.06 -1.80 41.14
CA SER A 331 -30.53 -1.67 41.17
C SER A 331 -31.19 -2.04 39.84
N GLY A 332 -30.47 -1.95 38.72
CA GLY A 332 -30.88 -2.46 37.41
C GLY A 332 -30.66 -3.96 37.19
N GLY A 333 -30.14 -4.69 38.20
CA GLY A 333 -29.86 -6.13 38.13
C GLY A 333 -28.46 -6.49 37.61
N GLY A 334 -27.54 -5.53 37.48
CA GLY A 334 -26.15 -5.76 37.08
C GLY A 334 -25.29 -6.42 38.16
N ASP A 335 -24.27 -7.18 37.76
CA ASP A 335 -23.31 -7.81 38.67
C ASP A 335 -22.12 -6.87 38.94
N PRO A 336 -22.02 -6.24 40.13
CA PRO A 336 -20.99 -5.24 40.40
C PRO A 336 -19.57 -5.81 40.43
N LYS A 337 -19.39 -7.15 40.44
CA LYS A 337 -18.07 -7.78 40.31
C LYS A 337 -17.40 -7.52 38.97
N ARG A 338 -18.21 -7.24 37.93
CA ARG A 338 -17.73 -7.06 36.55
C ARG A 338 -17.34 -5.60 36.23
N VAL A 339 -17.50 -4.69 37.20
CA VAL A 339 -17.25 -3.25 37.02
C VAL A 339 -16.10 -2.80 37.89
N ALA A 340 -15.00 -2.40 37.25
CA ALA A 340 -13.83 -1.83 37.90
C ALA A 340 -13.60 -0.39 37.49
N SER A 341 -13.00 0.37 38.40
CA SER A 341 -12.54 1.72 38.10
C SER A 341 -11.27 2.05 38.85
N VAL A 342 -10.46 2.92 38.26
CA VAL A 342 -9.30 3.53 38.92
C VAL A 342 -9.40 5.05 38.78
N ALA A 343 -8.92 5.78 39.78
CA ALA A 343 -8.84 7.24 39.78
C ALA A 343 -7.39 7.67 39.66
N SER A 344 -6.95 7.98 38.44
CA SER A 344 -5.58 8.38 38.09
C SER A 344 -5.26 9.79 38.58
N PHE A 345 -4.72 9.87 39.79
CA PHE A 345 -4.30 11.08 40.50
C PHE A 345 -2.85 11.44 40.14
N PHE A 346 -2.65 12.63 39.56
CA PHE A 346 -1.38 13.07 39.00
C PHE A 346 -0.47 13.69 40.06
N ILE A 347 0.80 13.26 40.08
CA ILE A 347 1.75 13.63 41.13
C ILE A 347 2.74 14.71 40.67
N SER A 348 3.72 14.36 39.84
CA SER A 348 4.88 15.24 39.54
C SER A 348 4.53 16.61 38.96
N ARG A 349 3.37 16.74 38.31
CA ARG A 349 2.90 18.00 37.72
C ARG A 349 2.54 19.04 38.79
N ILE A 350 2.04 18.58 39.94
CA ILE A 350 1.70 19.43 41.08
C ILE A 350 2.99 20.05 41.63
N ASP A 351 3.98 19.23 42.00
CA ASP A 351 5.26 19.75 42.51
C ASP A 351 5.98 20.60 41.46
N SER A 352 5.94 20.26 40.18
CA SER A 352 6.53 21.12 39.13
C SER A 352 5.90 22.52 39.09
N ALA A 353 4.57 22.61 39.21
CA ALA A 353 3.85 23.89 39.20
C ALA A 353 4.07 24.68 40.50
N ILE A 354 4.05 23.99 41.65
CA ILE A 354 4.23 24.58 42.97
C ILE A 354 5.68 25.04 43.15
N ASP A 355 6.67 24.23 42.81
CA ASP A 355 8.09 24.58 42.91
C ASP A 355 8.43 25.79 42.04
N ALA A 356 7.80 25.93 40.86
CA ALA A 356 7.95 27.11 40.02
C ALA A 356 7.38 28.38 40.69
N LEU A 357 6.22 28.27 41.35
CA LEU A 357 5.64 29.37 42.14
C LEU A 357 6.51 29.71 43.35
N ILE A 358 7.03 28.71 44.06
CA ILE A 358 7.96 28.86 45.18
C ILE A 358 9.21 29.59 44.72
N ALA A 359 9.83 29.17 43.61
CA ALA A 359 11.04 29.80 43.07
C ALA A 359 10.80 31.28 42.74
N SER A 360 9.67 31.61 42.11
CA SER A 360 9.27 32.99 41.81
C SER A 360 9.08 33.82 43.10
N ARG A 361 8.40 33.29 44.11
CA ARG A 361 8.15 33.99 45.38
C ARG A 361 9.42 34.16 46.22
N LEU A 362 10.33 33.19 46.19
CA LEU A 362 11.63 33.27 46.87
C LEU A 362 12.50 34.42 46.32
N GLN A 363 12.37 34.76 45.04
CA GLN A 363 13.05 35.93 44.46
C GLN A 363 12.43 37.26 44.91
N ALA A 364 11.13 37.27 45.20
CA ALA A 364 10.38 38.47 45.56
C ALA A 364 10.43 38.81 47.08
N THR A 365 10.51 37.80 47.96
CA THR A 365 10.51 38.02 49.42
C THR A 365 11.92 38.10 50.02
N LYS A 366 12.13 39.08 50.91
CA LYS A 366 13.37 39.21 51.72
C LYS A 366 13.19 38.76 53.17
N ASN A 367 12.00 38.30 53.55
CA ASN A 367 11.70 37.84 54.90
C ASN A 367 12.22 36.41 55.11
N THR A 368 13.13 36.22 56.06
CA THR A 368 13.74 34.92 56.37
C THR A 368 12.72 33.85 56.77
N ARG A 369 11.64 34.23 57.47
CA ARG A 369 10.57 33.29 57.86
C ARG A 369 9.87 32.75 56.60
N ASP A 370 9.48 33.64 55.70
CA ASP A 370 8.78 33.29 54.47
C ASP A 370 9.68 32.47 53.54
N GLN A 371 10.98 32.79 53.48
CA GLN A 371 11.95 32.00 52.70
C GLN A 371 12.12 30.58 53.23
N ASN A 372 12.18 30.40 54.56
CA ASN A 372 12.29 29.07 55.16
C ASN A 372 11.01 28.26 54.98
N MET A 373 9.84 28.90 55.13
CA MET A 373 8.54 28.27 54.87
C MET A 373 8.44 27.80 53.41
N LEU A 374 8.74 28.67 52.45
CA LEU A 374 8.71 28.36 51.02
C LEU A 374 9.67 27.23 50.62
N ARG A 375 10.91 27.23 51.14
CA ARG A 375 11.85 26.11 50.92
C ARG A 375 11.39 24.81 51.57
N GLY A 376 10.67 24.91 52.70
CA GLY A 376 10.12 23.75 53.41
C GLY A 376 9.06 22.99 52.63
N LEU A 377 8.41 23.64 51.65
CA LEU A 377 7.36 23.09 50.79
C LEU A 377 7.88 22.39 49.52
N THR A 378 9.10 22.71 49.09
CA THR A 378 9.67 22.22 47.82
C THR A 378 9.68 20.69 47.74
N GLY A 379 9.03 20.13 46.70
CA GLY A 379 8.95 18.69 46.45
C GLY A 379 8.11 17.88 47.46
N LYS A 380 7.27 18.52 48.28
CA LYS A 380 6.43 17.82 49.29
C LYS A 380 4.93 17.92 49.04
N VAL A 381 4.47 18.90 48.27
CA VAL A 381 3.06 19.24 48.18
C VAL A 381 2.26 18.17 47.44
N ALA A 382 2.80 17.60 46.36
CA ALA A 382 2.12 16.53 45.64
C ALA A 382 1.95 15.27 46.50
N ILE A 383 2.97 14.91 47.29
CA ILE A 383 2.94 13.75 48.20
C ILE A 383 1.92 13.99 49.32
N ALA A 384 1.94 15.18 49.94
CA ALA A 384 0.97 15.53 50.98
C ALA A 384 -0.47 15.45 50.46
N ASN A 385 -0.75 16.07 49.30
CA ASN A 385 -2.05 16.02 48.65
C ASN A 385 -2.51 14.58 48.34
N ALA A 386 -1.60 13.73 47.86
CA ALA A 386 -1.89 12.33 47.59
C ALA A 386 -2.16 11.50 48.87
N LYS A 387 -1.41 11.72 49.96
CA LYS A 387 -1.65 11.07 51.26
C LYS A 387 -3.02 11.42 51.84
N LEU A 388 -3.40 12.69 51.82
CA LEU A 388 -4.73 13.12 52.28
C LEU A 388 -5.85 12.58 51.37
N THR A 389 -5.60 12.50 50.06
CA THR A 389 -6.52 11.85 49.12
C THR A 389 -6.68 10.36 49.42
N TYR A 390 -5.61 9.67 49.80
CA TYR A 390 -5.68 8.28 50.22
C TYR A 390 -6.46 8.08 51.52
N GLN A 391 -6.32 8.97 52.52
CA GLN A 391 -7.17 8.92 53.70
C GLN A 391 -8.66 9.08 53.34
N ARG A 392 -8.95 10.03 52.45
CA ARG A 392 -10.33 10.26 52.02
C ARG A 392 -10.91 9.08 51.23
N TYR A 393 -10.08 8.42 50.42
CA TYR A 393 -10.42 7.15 49.78
C TYR A 393 -10.82 6.09 50.81
N GLN A 394 -10.01 5.91 51.87
CA GLN A 394 -10.33 4.94 52.93
C GLN A 394 -11.66 5.25 53.62
N GLU A 395 -11.96 6.53 53.86
CA GLU A 395 -13.23 6.95 54.46
C GLU A 395 -14.43 6.68 53.53
N LEU A 396 -14.35 7.08 52.26
CA LEU A 396 -15.46 6.94 51.30
C LEU A 396 -15.78 5.48 50.97
N PHE A 397 -14.76 4.63 50.93
CA PHE A 397 -14.90 3.18 50.75
C PHE A 397 -14.92 2.43 52.10
N SER A 398 -15.43 3.10 53.13
CA SER A 398 -15.78 2.50 54.42
C SER A 398 -17.23 2.84 54.79
N GLY A 399 -17.78 2.12 55.76
CA GLY A 399 -19.13 2.37 56.27
C GLY A 399 -20.27 1.72 55.47
N PRO A 400 -21.54 1.95 55.89
CA PRO A 400 -22.68 1.12 55.49
C PRO A 400 -23.00 1.16 53.99
N ARG A 401 -22.87 2.33 53.34
CA ARG A 401 -23.13 2.49 51.90
C ARG A 401 -22.20 1.61 51.07
N TRP A 402 -20.90 1.65 51.36
CA TRP A 402 -19.93 0.80 50.69
C TRP A 402 -20.15 -0.68 51.02
N GLN A 403 -20.39 -1.03 52.28
CA GLN A 403 -20.60 -2.43 52.68
C GLN A 403 -21.80 -3.09 51.97
N ALA A 404 -22.86 -2.31 51.68
CA ALA A 404 -24.00 -2.80 50.91
C ALA A 404 -23.61 -3.21 49.47
N LEU A 405 -22.69 -2.49 48.83
CA LEU A 405 -22.15 -2.84 47.51
C LEU A 405 -21.11 -3.96 47.60
N ALA A 406 -20.19 -3.87 48.57
CA ALA A 406 -19.11 -4.84 48.78
C ALA A 406 -19.64 -6.25 49.09
N SER A 407 -20.73 -6.37 49.85
CA SER A 407 -21.39 -7.65 50.14
C SER A 407 -21.96 -8.35 48.89
N GLN A 408 -22.18 -7.60 47.81
CA GLN A 408 -22.58 -8.11 46.50
C GLN A 408 -21.38 -8.38 45.57
N GLY A 409 -20.16 -8.13 46.06
CA GLY A 409 -18.91 -8.34 45.32
C GLY A 409 -18.40 -7.11 44.56
N ALA A 410 -18.94 -5.91 44.81
CA ALA A 410 -18.37 -4.69 44.26
C ALA A 410 -16.93 -4.50 44.73
N GLN A 411 -16.09 -3.93 43.88
CA GLN A 411 -14.71 -3.59 44.22
C GLN A 411 -14.55 -2.08 44.41
N THR A 412 -13.60 -1.61 45.23
CA THR A 412 -13.39 -0.16 45.40
C THR A 412 -12.79 0.45 44.12
N GLN A 413 -13.04 1.74 43.89
CA GLN A 413 -12.32 2.51 42.86
C GLN A 413 -10.93 2.87 43.40
N ARG A 414 -9.90 2.10 43.00
CA ARG A 414 -8.53 2.29 43.51
C ARG A 414 -7.99 3.64 43.09
N LEU A 415 -7.29 4.31 43.99
CA LEU A 415 -6.42 5.43 43.61
C LEU A 415 -5.26 4.88 42.77
N LEU A 416 -5.02 5.54 41.64
CA LEU A 416 -3.92 5.25 40.73
C LEU A 416 -2.98 6.45 40.69
N TRP A 417 -1.74 6.28 41.11
CA TRP A 417 -0.74 7.35 41.07
C TRP A 417 -0.18 7.45 39.65
N ALA A 418 -0.45 8.58 38.99
CA ALA A 418 -0.02 8.87 37.63
C ALA A 418 1.03 9.99 37.62
N SER A 419 1.83 10.05 36.55
CA SER A 419 2.91 11.04 36.44
C SER A 419 3.91 10.95 37.61
N THR A 420 4.36 9.73 37.93
CA THR A 420 5.22 9.42 39.09
C THR A 420 6.73 9.40 38.77
N GLY A 421 7.12 9.79 37.55
CA GLY A 421 8.52 10.05 37.22
C GLY A 421 8.91 11.48 37.59
N THR A 422 10.01 11.64 38.35
CA THR A 422 10.51 12.98 38.75
C THR A 422 10.77 13.89 37.54
N LYS A 423 10.51 15.19 37.72
CA LYS A 423 10.87 16.26 36.76
C LYS A 423 12.03 17.12 37.26
N ASN A 424 12.43 16.94 38.51
CA ASN A 424 13.52 17.67 39.13
C ASN A 424 14.69 16.70 39.38
N PRO A 425 15.86 16.89 38.74
CA PRO A 425 17.02 16.02 38.91
C PRO A 425 17.61 16.06 40.33
N SER A 426 17.22 17.03 41.15
CA SER A 426 17.64 17.13 42.56
C SER A 426 16.88 16.15 43.47
N TYR A 427 15.75 15.62 43.01
CA TYR A 427 14.98 14.61 43.75
C TYR A 427 15.47 13.22 43.38
N ARG A 428 15.28 12.26 44.28
CA ARG A 428 15.46 10.85 43.93
C ARG A 428 14.50 10.51 42.79
N ASP A 429 15.01 9.83 41.78
CA ASP A 429 14.29 9.43 40.57
C ASP A 429 13.09 8.50 40.83
N VAL A 430 13.07 7.85 42.00
CA VAL A 430 12.02 6.95 42.49
C VAL A 430 11.15 7.55 43.61
N VAL A 431 11.34 8.83 43.98
CA VAL A 431 10.74 9.43 45.18
C VAL A 431 9.22 9.26 45.22
N TYR A 432 8.51 9.57 44.14
CA TYR A 432 7.06 9.48 44.13
C TYR A 432 6.53 8.06 44.21
N ILE A 433 7.33 7.05 43.85
CA ILE A 433 6.93 5.66 44.09
C ILE A 433 7.11 5.35 45.56
N GLU A 434 8.31 5.56 46.11
CA GLU A 434 8.64 5.25 47.50
C GLU A 434 7.73 5.95 48.52
N GLU A 435 7.27 7.16 48.21
CA GLU A 435 6.43 7.96 49.10
C GLU A 435 4.92 7.67 48.97
N LEU A 436 4.51 6.92 47.94
CA LEU A 436 3.09 6.66 47.66
C LEU A 436 2.72 5.16 47.66
N ILE A 437 3.49 4.33 48.36
CA ILE A 437 3.20 2.90 48.51
C ILE A 437 2.15 2.71 49.60
N GLY A 438 1.07 1.98 49.27
CA GLY A 438 0.11 1.54 50.28
C GLY A 438 -0.95 0.60 49.74
N PRO A 439 -1.74 -0.01 50.64
CA PRO A 439 -2.71 -1.03 50.29
C PRO A 439 -3.78 -0.54 49.33
N ASP A 440 -4.16 -1.42 48.41
CA ASP A 440 -5.27 -1.23 47.47
C ASP A 440 -5.13 0.02 46.57
N THR A 441 -3.90 0.27 46.13
CA THR A 441 -3.56 1.35 45.20
C THR A 441 -2.91 0.79 43.93
N VAL A 442 -2.85 1.62 42.90
CA VAL A 442 -2.12 1.35 41.66
C VAL A 442 -1.08 2.45 41.47
N ASN A 443 0.08 2.14 40.92
CA ASN A 443 1.01 3.15 40.40
C ASN A 443 1.26 2.85 38.92
N THR A 444 0.97 3.81 38.04
CA THR A 444 1.31 3.69 36.61
C THR A 444 2.64 4.38 36.36
N ILE A 445 3.66 3.57 36.05
CA ILE A 445 5.05 3.98 36.11
C ILE A 445 5.61 4.11 34.69
N PRO A 446 6.24 5.25 34.33
CA PRO A 446 6.92 5.37 33.04
C PRO A 446 8.18 4.50 32.99
N PRO A 447 8.63 4.03 31.81
CA PRO A 447 9.71 3.05 31.69
C PRO A 447 10.99 3.39 32.45
N ALA A 448 11.47 4.64 32.40
CA ALA A 448 12.69 5.04 33.11
C ALA A 448 12.57 4.92 34.63
N THR A 449 11.41 5.27 35.20
CA THR A 449 11.16 5.16 36.64
C THR A 449 10.91 3.71 37.05
N PHE A 450 10.30 2.90 36.17
CA PHE A 450 10.10 1.47 36.37
C PHE A 450 11.45 0.77 36.55
N GLU A 451 12.39 1.08 35.66
CA GLU A 451 13.77 0.59 35.72
C GLU A 451 14.55 1.07 36.95
N ALA A 452 14.47 2.37 37.25
CA ALA A 452 15.12 2.94 38.43
C ALA A 452 14.60 2.27 39.72
N PHE A 453 13.28 2.06 39.83
CA PHE A 453 12.70 1.40 40.99
C PHE A 453 13.13 -0.07 41.08
N ARG A 454 13.13 -0.79 39.95
CA ARG A 454 13.62 -2.17 39.87
C ARG A 454 15.05 -2.29 40.41
N ASN A 455 15.91 -1.34 40.10
CA ASN A 455 17.31 -1.32 40.51
C ASN A 455 17.48 -0.94 42.00
N HIS A 456 16.98 0.23 42.40
CA HIS A 456 17.34 0.85 43.69
C HIS A 456 16.16 1.38 44.51
N GLY A 457 14.91 1.10 44.11
CA GLY A 457 13.72 1.49 44.87
C GLY A 457 13.66 0.87 46.26
N GLN A 458 12.99 1.54 47.20
CA GLN A 458 12.79 1.06 48.56
C GLN A 458 11.30 0.90 48.86
N THR A 459 10.91 -0.25 49.41
CA THR A 459 9.51 -0.54 49.73
C THR A 459 9.23 -0.35 51.22
N ARG A 460 8.25 0.51 51.52
CA ARG A 460 7.69 0.74 52.86
C ARG A 460 6.24 1.23 52.74
N PRO A 461 5.37 1.06 53.75
CA PRO A 461 3.96 1.50 53.68
C PRO A 461 3.80 3.02 53.88
N SER A 462 4.39 3.80 52.99
CA SER A 462 4.59 5.25 53.12
C SER A 462 3.30 6.07 53.10
N LEU A 463 2.22 5.60 52.45
CA LEU A 463 0.96 6.34 52.36
C LEU A 463 0.28 6.56 53.71
N THR A 464 0.58 5.71 54.70
CA THR A 464 0.01 5.80 56.05
C THR A 464 0.98 6.38 57.09
N GLU A 465 2.22 6.70 56.68
CA GLU A 465 3.22 7.33 57.54
C GLU A 465 3.04 8.86 57.58
N ASP A 466 3.27 9.47 58.73
CA ASP A 466 3.39 10.92 58.94
C ASP A 466 2.27 11.77 58.31
N ILE A 467 1.01 11.35 58.50
CA ILE A 467 -0.17 12.08 57.98
C ILE A 467 -0.25 13.49 58.55
N ASP A 468 0.05 13.69 59.84
CA ASP A 468 0.02 15.03 60.45
C ASP A 468 0.96 16.00 59.71
N SER A 469 2.13 15.51 59.27
CA SER A 469 3.06 16.32 58.46
C SER A 469 2.51 16.64 57.05
N ALA A 470 1.64 15.78 56.49
CA ALA A 470 0.95 16.08 55.24
C ALA A 470 -0.10 17.19 55.43
N CYS A 471 -0.85 17.16 56.54
CA CYS A 471 -1.75 18.24 56.93
C CYS A 471 -0.98 19.56 57.11
N ASP A 472 0.09 19.55 57.90
CA ASP A 472 0.95 20.71 58.14
C ASP A 472 1.51 21.28 56.83
N THR A 473 1.88 20.42 55.88
CA THR A 473 2.36 20.86 54.56
C THR A 473 1.27 21.61 53.80
N MET A 474 0.03 21.12 53.80
CA MET A 474 -1.08 21.77 53.11
C MET A 474 -1.49 23.08 53.78
N ASP A 475 -1.46 23.14 55.12
CA ASP A 475 -1.66 24.39 55.88
C ASP A 475 -0.56 25.41 55.56
N MET A 476 0.70 24.98 55.50
CA MET A 476 1.82 25.85 55.09
C MET A 476 1.68 26.37 53.65
N VAL A 477 1.11 25.59 52.73
CA VAL A 477 0.80 26.06 51.35
C VAL A 477 -0.22 27.20 51.39
N ALA A 478 -1.26 27.07 52.21
CA ALA A 478 -2.27 28.10 52.41
C ALA A 478 -1.69 29.35 53.11
N GLU A 479 -0.88 29.18 54.17
CA GLU A 479 -0.15 30.27 54.85
C GLU A 479 0.80 31.00 53.92
N ALA A 480 1.45 30.27 53.00
CA ALA A 480 2.30 30.84 51.96
C ALA A 480 1.50 31.63 50.91
N GLY A 481 0.17 31.62 50.95
CA GLY A 481 -0.74 32.29 50.02
C GLY A 481 -0.77 31.62 48.65
N ILE A 482 -0.51 30.31 48.56
CA ILE A 482 -0.59 29.53 47.32
C ILE A 482 -1.95 28.84 47.30
N SER A 483 -2.78 29.16 46.30
CA SER A 483 -4.10 28.55 46.12
C SER A 483 -3.95 27.19 45.43
N MET A 484 -4.15 26.10 46.18
CA MET A 484 -4.13 24.75 45.60
C MET A 484 -5.20 24.59 44.53
N LYS A 485 -6.40 25.15 44.75
CA LYS A 485 -7.48 25.11 43.78
C LYS A 485 -7.07 25.76 42.44
N ASP A 486 -6.48 26.95 42.46
CA ASP A 486 -6.07 27.63 41.22
C ASP A 486 -4.96 26.86 40.50
N VAL A 487 -4.06 26.22 41.25
CA VAL A 487 -3.02 25.36 40.69
C VAL A 487 -3.62 24.12 40.03
N THR A 488 -4.54 23.43 40.72
CA THR A 488 -5.14 22.19 40.20
C THR A 488 -6.10 22.43 39.04
N ASP A 489 -6.87 23.52 39.06
CA ASP A 489 -7.77 23.90 37.95
C ASP A 489 -6.94 24.21 36.69
N ARG A 490 -5.86 24.99 36.86
CA ARG A 490 -4.94 25.29 35.76
C ARG A 490 -4.27 24.02 35.22
N LEU A 491 -3.84 23.11 36.09
CA LEU A 491 -3.24 21.84 35.68
C LEU A 491 -4.22 20.92 34.94
N LEU A 492 -5.51 20.97 35.26
CA LEU A 492 -6.56 20.28 34.50
C LEU A 492 -6.66 20.85 33.08
N ASP A 493 -6.82 22.16 32.94
CA ASP A 493 -6.96 22.82 31.64
C ASP A 493 -5.69 22.65 30.77
N GLU A 494 -4.51 22.89 31.34
CA GLU A 494 -3.22 22.64 30.69
C GLU A 494 -3.07 21.15 30.32
N GLY A 495 -3.55 20.25 31.18
CA GLY A 495 -3.53 18.81 30.94
C GLY A 495 -4.37 18.37 29.75
N VAL A 496 -5.60 18.87 29.64
CA VAL A 496 -6.48 18.64 28.50
C VAL A 496 -5.86 19.21 27.22
N GLN A 497 -5.33 20.43 27.28
CA GLN A 497 -4.69 21.06 26.12
C GLN A 497 -3.47 20.26 25.64
N LEU A 498 -2.58 19.83 26.55
CA LEU A 498 -1.40 19.03 26.19
C LEU A 498 -1.79 17.70 25.53
N PHE A 499 -2.89 17.06 25.97
CA PHE A 499 -3.39 15.84 25.35
C PHE A 499 -4.03 16.11 23.99
N SER A 500 -4.77 17.21 23.83
CA SER A 500 -5.31 17.65 22.55
C SER A 500 -4.20 17.93 21.53
N ASP A 501 -3.15 18.66 21.94
CA ASP A 501 -1.99 18.96 21.10
C ASP A 501 -1.23 17.69 20.70
N ALA A 502 -1.02 16.77 21.65
CA ALA A 502 -0.39 15.47 21.38
C ALA A 502 -1.22 14.64 20.41
N PHE A 503 -2.55 14.65 20.56
CA PHE A 503 -3.45 13.96 19.64
C PHE A 503 -3.41 14.57 18.23
N GLY A 504 -3.39 15.90 18.11
CA GLY A 504 -3.22 16.57 16.82
C GLY A 504 -1.88 16.25 16.15
N LYS A 505 -0.79 16.15 16.90
CA LYS A 505 0.53 15.71 16.40
C LYS A 505 0.51 14.25 15.95
N LEU A 506 -0.11 13.38 16.74
CA LEU A 506 -0.31 11.97 16.40
C LEU A 506 -1.04 11.80 15.07
N LEU A 507 -2.18 12.48 14.89
CA LEU A 507 -2.94 12.41 13.63
C LEU A 507 -2.10 12.89 12.44
N LYS A 508 -1.33 13.97 12.61
CA LYS A 508 -0.38 14.44 11.58
C LYS A 508 0.74 13.45 11.30
N ALA A 509 1.24 12.74 12.31
CA ALA A 509 2.29 11.74 12.14
C ALA A 509 1.76 10.50 11.39
N VAL A 510 0.54 10.04 11.74
CA VAL A 510 -0.17 8.97 11.03
C VAL A 510 -0.44 9.39 9.58
N GLU A 511 -0.90 10.62 9.35
CA GLU A 511 -1.11 11.17 8.02
C GLU A 511 0.20 11.23 7.22
N LYS A 512 1.28 11.74 7.82
CA LYS A 512 2.59 11.82 7.20
C LYS A 512 3.14 10.45 6.84
N GLN A 513 3.11 9.49 7.77
CA GLN A 513 3.58 8.13 7.52
C GLN A 513 2.73 7.41 6.49
N SER A 514 1.40 7.62 6.47
CA SER A 514 0.52 7.09 5.41
C SER A 514 0.89 7.67 4.03
N ARG A 515 1.22 8.96 3.95
CA ARG A 515 1.73 9.60 2.71
C ARG A 515 3.10 9.08 2.30
N GLU A 516 4.05 8.94 3.25
CA GLU A 516 5.42 8.48 3.00
C GLU A 516 5.51 6.97 2.70
N ALA A 517 4.65 6.15 3.31
CA ALA A 517 4.41 4.74 3.00
C ALA A 517 3.94 4.54 1.54
N GLY A 518 3.30 5.55 0.95
CA GLY A 518 2.94 5.63 -0.45
C GLY A 518 4.14 5.72 -1.42
N VAL A 519 5.35 5.96 -0.91
CA VAL A 519 6.57 6.17 -1.70
C VAL A 519 7.43 4.89 -1.76
N GLU A 520 6.81 3.74 -2.08
CA GLU A 520 7.53 2.84 -2.99
C GLU A 520 7.52 3.52 -4.36
N LYS A 521 8.69 3.54 -5.03
CA LYS A 521 8.95 4.29 -6.26
C LYS A 521 8.01 3.89 -7.40
N ILE A 522 6.81 4.47 -7.45
CA ILE A 522 6.03 4.54 -8.69
C ILE A 522 6.85 5.28 -9.74
N ASN A 523 6.56 5.04 -11.00
CA ASN A 523 7.20 5.67 -12.14
C ASN A 523 7.17 7.19 -11.98
N ARG A 524 8.32 7.84 -11.92
CA ARG A 524 8.36 9.26 -11.57
C ARG A 524 7.87 10.11 -12.74
N LEU A 525 6.86 10.94 -12.51
CA LEU A 525 6.40 11.95 -13.46
C LEU A 525 7.01 13.32 -13.12
N THR A 526 7.59 13.98 -14.11
CA THR A 526 8.07 15.38 -14.04
C THR A 526 7.68 16.10 -15.32
N TYR A 527 7.62 17.43 -15.29
CA TYR A 527 7.28 18.21 -16.48
C TYR A 527 7.95 19.57 -16.48
N LYS A 528 8.16 20.10 -17.69
CA LYS A 528 8.58 21.46 -17.97
C LYS A 528 7.58 22.08 -18.94
N LEU A 529 6.87 23.10 -18.49
CA LEU A 529 5.79 23.75 -19.24
C LEU A 529 6.09 25.25 -19.34
N PRO A 530 5.75 25.92 -20.46
CA PRO A 530 5.75 27.38 -20.53
C PRO A 530 4.86 28.00 -19.45
N ASP A 531 5.25 29.16 -18.90
CA ASP A 531 4.58 29.79 -17.75
C ASP A 531 3.05 29.94 -17.91
N PRO A 532 2.50 30.37 -19.07
CA PRO A 532 1.05 30.48 -19.24
C PRO A 532 0.33 29.13 -19.11
N LEU A 533 0.92 28.06 -19.66
CA LEU A 533 0.38 26.71 -19.57
C LEU A 533 0.49 26.17 -18.15
N ALA A 534 1.64 26.37 -17.49
CA ALA A 534 1.86 25.95 -16.10
C ALA A 534 0.84 26.60 -15.14
N ALA A 535 0.56 27.89 -15.33
CA ALA A 535 -0.43 28.62 -14.54
C ALA A 535 -1.86 28.07 -14.75
N ALA A 536 -2.24 27.80 -16.01
CA ALA A 536 -3.55 27.24 -16.34
C ALA A 536 -3.74 25.81 -15.78
N VAL A 537 -2.70 24.97 -15.85
CA VAL A 537 -2.70 23.63 -15.25
C VAL A 537 -2.87 23.72 -13.73
N LYS A 538 -2.10 24.60 -13.06
CA LYS A 538 -2.22 24.80 -11.61
C LYS A 538 -3.63 25.25 -11.20
N ALA A 539 -4.22 26.18 -11.96
CA ALA A 539 -5.59 26.64 -11.72
C ALA A 539 -6.61 25.50 -11.89
N SER A 540 -6.45 24.66 -12.91
CA SER A 540 -7.32 23.51 -13.14
C SER A 540 -7.18 22.44 -12.04
N LEU A 541 -5.97 22.18 -11.54
CA LEU A 541 -5.76 21.24 -10.43
C LEU A 541 -6.43 21.75 -9.14
N ALA A 542 -6.31 23.04 -8.82
CA ALA A 542 -7.00 23.65 -7.69
C ALA A 542 -8.53 23.57 -7.81
N GLU A 543 -9.06 23.72 -9.03
CA GLU A 543 -10.48 23.55 -9.32
C GLU A 543 -10.94 22.09 -9.14
N TRP A 544 -10.12 21.12 -9.56
CA TRP A 544 -10.36 19.69 -9.34
C TRP A 544 -10.41 19.32 -7.86
N GLU A 545 -9.50 19.87 -7.06
CA GLU A 545 -9.46 19.71 -5.61
C GLU A 545 -10.73 20.30 -4.97
N THR A 546 -11.02 21.57 -5.26
CA THR A 546 -12.17 22.31 -4.68
C THR A 546 -13.51 21.62 -4.94
N HIS A 547 -13.69 21.02 -6.12
CA HIS A 547 -14.94 20.34 -6.50
C HIS A 547 -14.90 18.82 -6.31
N GLY A 548 -13.85 18.27 -5.67
CA GLY A 548 -13.71 16.85 -5.40
C GLY A 548 -13.81 15.98 -6.65
N LYS A 549 -13.28 16.43 -7.80
CA LYS A 549 -13.46 15.76 -9.10
C LYS A 549 -12.85 14.37 -9.16
N VAL A 550 -11.77 14.11 -8.41
CA VAL A 550 -11.20 12.76 -8.27
C VAL A 550 -12.21 11.83 -7.59
N ARG A 551 -12.81 12.26 -6.47
CA ARG A 551 -13.86 11.48 -5.79
C ARG A 551 -15.04 11.21 -6.71
N ARG A 552 -15.43 12.18 -7.55
CA ARG A 552 -16.51 12.01 -8.54
C ARG A 552 -16.16 11.01 -9.65
N LEU A 553 -14.93 11.05 -10.17
CA LEU A 553 -14.41 10.07 -11.14
C LEU A 553 -14.50 8.64 -10.57
N TRP A 554 -13.97 8.44 -9.37
CA TRP A 554 -14.00 7.15 -8.67
C TRP A 554 -15.42 6.72 -8.27
N GLY A 555 -16.28 7.69 -7.95
CA GLY A 555 -17.72 7.51 -7.71
C GLY A 555 -18.55 7.28 -8.97
N ARG A 556 -17.92 7.18 -10.15
CA ARG A 556 -18.55 6.95 -11.45
C ARG A 556 -19.59 8.01 -11.83
N ASP A 557 -19.38 9.26 -11.41
CA ASP A 557 -20.28 10.37 -11.70
C ASP A 557 -20.16 10.80 -13.18
N ALA A 558 -21.15 10.42 -13.99
CA ALA A 558 -21.19 10.75 -15.41
C ALA A 558 -21.20 12.27 -15.69
N SER A 559 -21.67 13.10 -14.73
CA SER A 559 -21.70 14.57 -14.89
C SER A 559 -20.33 15.22 -14.86
N LEU A 560 -19.26 14.44 -14.57
CA LEU A 560 -17.88 14.88 -14.76
C LEU A 560 -17.51 15.04 -16.25
N TRP A 561 -18.23 14.36 -17.15
CA TRP A 561 -18.05 14.41 -18.60
C TRP A 561 -19.30 15.01 -19.28
N THR A 562 -20.08 14.21 -20.01
CA THR A 562 -21.27 14.68 -20.73
C THR A 562 -22.59 14.36 -20.01
N GLY A 563 -22.54 13.61 -18.90
CA GLY A 563 -23.74 13.24 -18.13
C GLY A 563 -24.63 12.18 -18.78
N LYS A 564 -24.10 11.39 -19.72
CA LYS A 564 -24.81 10.34 -20.45
C LYS A 564 -24.55 8.98 -19.80
N ASN A 565 -23.91 8.06 -20.52
CA ASN A 565 -23.73 6.67 -20.13
C ASN A 565 -22.31 6.36 -19.63
N GLU A 566 -21.48 7.37 -19.34
CA GLU A 566 -20.09 7.21 -18.91
C GLU A 566 -19.94 6.31 -17.68
N ALA A 567 -20.88 6.42 -16.72
CA ALA A 567 -20.87 5.65 -15.48
C ALA A 567 -20.79 4.13 -15.68
N GLN A 568 -21.28 3.62 -16.82
CA GLN A 568 -21.31 2.18 -17.12
C GLN A 568 -19.96 1.63 -17.61
N TRP A 569 -18.98 2.48 -17.91
CA TRP A 569 -17.71 2.09 -18.55
C TRP A 569 -16.49 2.19 -17.63
N LEU A 570 -16.71 2.41 -16.34
CA LEU A 570 -15.67 2.64 -15.33
C LEU A 570 -15.34 1.37 -14.52
N GLY A 571 -15.57 0.18 -15.08
CA GLY A 571 -15.21 -1.09 -14.43
C GLY A 571 -13.71 -1.27 -14.22
N TRP A 572 -12.89 -0.62 -15.06
CA TRP A 572 -11.43 -0.71 -15.04
C TRP A 572 -10.79 -0.11 -13.79
N LEU A 573 -11.47 0.80 -13.08
CA LEU A 573 -10.94 1.43 -11.85
C LEU A 573 -10.59 0.42 -10.75
N GLY A 574 -11.29 -0.73 -10.70
CA GLY A 574 -11.08 -1.78 -9.70
C GLY A 574 -10.52 -3.08 -10.25
N ILE A 575 -10.10 -3.12 -11.52
CA ILE A 575 -9.78 -4.38 -12.21
C ILE A 575 -8.54 -5.07 -11.64
N THR A 576 -7.54 -4.32 -11.18
CA THR A 576 -6.30 -4.90 -10.63
C THR A 576 -6.58 -5.71 -9.37
N ASN A 577 -7.36 -5.15 -8.44
CA ASN A 577 -7.76 -5.83 -7.21
C ASN A 577 -8.58 -7.10 -7.52
N ASP A 578 -9.51 -7.03 -8.49
CA ASP A 578 -10.27 -8.22 -8.90
C ASP A 578 -9.38 -9.31 -9.52
N GLN A 579 -8.44 -8.93 -10.38
CA GLN A 579 -7.50 -9.87 -11.00
C GLN A 579 -6.58 -10.51 -9.96
N LEU A 580 -6.05 -9.75 -8.99
CA LEU A 580 -5.24 -10.27 -7.89
C LEU A 580 -6.05 -11.22 -6.99
N ALA A 581 -7.30 -10.87 -6.66
CA ALA A 581 -8.18 -11.74 -5.88
C ALA A 581 -8.48 -13.09 -6.58
N HIS A 582 -8.38 -13.15 -7.91
CA HIS A 582 -8.62 -14.34 -8.73
C HIS A 582 -7.37 -14.82 -9.50
N ILE A 583 -6.18 -14.50 -8.98
CA ILE A 583 -4.89 -14.73 -9.67
C ILE A 583 -4.64 -16.20 -10.03
N GLN A 584 -5.27 -17.14 -9.32
CA GLN A 584 -5.11 -18.57 -9.58
C GLN A 584 -5.55 -18.96 -10.99
N ARG A 585 -6.53 -18.28 -11.61
CA ARG A 585 -6.92 -18.59 -13.01
C ARG A 585 -5.79 -18.29 -14.00
N LEU A 586 -5.09 -17.17 -13.77
CA LEU A 586 -4.00 -16.72 -14.62
C LEU A 586 -2.77 -17.61 -14.40
N THR A 587 -2.48 -17.95 -13.14
CA THR A 587 -1.42 -18.91 -12.80
C THR A 587 -1.68 -20.27 -13.44
N HIS A 588 -2.92 -20.75 -13.41
CA HIS A 588 -3.29 -22.03 -14.02
C HIS A 588 -3.08 -22.02 -15.55
N ILE A 589 -3.48 -20.97 -16.26
CA ILE A 589 -3.26 -20.93 -17.72
C ILE A 589 -1.77 -20.80 -18.07
N THR A 590 -0.97 -20.13 -17.24
CA THR A 590 0.51 -20.10 -17.37
C THR A 590 1.08 -21.51 -17.29
N GLU A 591 0.69 -22.31 -16.30
CA GLU A 591 1.12 -23.70 -16.15
C GLU A 591 0.67 -24.57 -17.34
N VAL A 592 -0.58 -24.40 -17.78
CA VAL A 592 -1.12 -25.12 -18.94
C VAL A 592 -0.33 -24.77 -20.20
N ALA A 593 -0.03 -23.49 -20.45
CA ALA A 593 0.75 -23.05 -21.61
C ALA A 593 2.16 -23.66 -21.60
N LYS A 594 2.83 -23.64 -20.44
CA LYS A 594 4.16 -24.24 -20.24
C LYS A 594 4.17 -25.75 -20.48
N ASN A 595 3.14 -26.46 -20.04
CA ASN A 595 3.07 -27.92 -20.12
C ASN A 595 2.44 -28.45 -21.42
N ALA A 596 1.73 -27.62 -22.18
CA ALA A 596 1.02 -28.06 -23.38
C ALA A 596 1.93 -28.34 -24.58
N GLY A 597 3.21 -27.96 -24.51
CA GLY A 597 4.20 -28.22 -25.57
C GLY A 597 3.99 -27.39 -26.84
N PHE A 598 3.26 -26.27 -26.75
CA PHE A 598 3.15 -25.33 -27.87
C PHE A 598 4.47 -24.59 -28.08
N SER A 599 4.84 -24.42 -29.34
CA SER A 599 6.02 -23.65 -29.76
C SER A 599 5.68 -22.17 -29.94
N HIS A 600 4.46 -21.88 -30.40
CA HIS A 600 4.01 -20.54 -30.72
C HIS A 600 2.60 -20.29 -30.17
N VAL A 601 2.28 -19.02 -29.98
CA VAL A 601 0.93 -18.51 -29.75
C VAL A 601 0.63 -17.49 -30.85
N LEU A 602 -0.51 -17.63 -31.53
CA LEU A 602 -0.98 -16.64 -32.50
C LEU A 602 -2.28 -16.01 -32.03
N LEU A 603 -2.21 -14.76 -31.61
CA LEU A 603 -3.37 -13.96 -31.24
C LEU A 603 -4.02 -13.36 -32.48
N LEU A 604 -5.32 -13.63 -32.64
CA LEU A 604 -6.19 -13.14 -33.70
C LEU A 604 -7.15 -12.11 -33.08
N GLY A 605 -6.80 -10.84 -33.20
CA GLY A 605 -7.50 -9.76 -32.49
C GLY A 605 -7.46 -8.44 -33.24
N MET A 606 -8.09 -7.41 -32.67
CA MET A 606 -8.09 -6.06 -33.25
C MET A 606 -8.26 -5.01 -32.17
N GLY A 607 -7.54 -3.89 -32.29
CA GLY A 607 -7.64 -2.76 -31.36
C GLY A 607 -7.20 -3.14 -29.95
N GLY A 608 -8.05 -2.88 -28.95
CA GLY A 608 -7.68 -3.11 -27.54
C GLY A 608 -7.44 -4.59 -27.22
N SER A 609 -8.01 -5.48 -28.04
CA SER A 609 -7.82 -6.92 -27.98
C SER A 609 -6.51 -7.41 -28.62
N SER A 610 -5.71 -6.54 -29.26
CA SER A 610 -4.42 -6.88 -29.88
C SER A 610 -3.25 -5.99 -29.39
N LEU A 611 -3.49 -4.70 -29.16
CA LEU A 611 -2.42 -3.73 -28.89
C LEU A 611 -1.72 -3.95 -27.54
N CYS A 612 -2.44 -4.18 -26.44
CA CYS A 612 -1.79 -4.49 -25.17
C CYS A 612 -0.98 -5.80 -25.23
N PRO A 613 -1.50 -6.92 -25.78
CA PRO A 613 -0.69 -8.11 -26.03
C PRO A 613 0.55 -7.86 -26.89
N GLU A 614 0.48 -6.96 -27.89
CA GLU A 614 1.64 -6.60 -28.69
C GLU A 614 2.69 -5.85 -27.86
N VAL A 615 2.28 -4.90 -27.01
CA VAL A 615 3.19 -4.22 -26.08
C VAL A 615 3.94 -5.22 -25.20
N MET A 616 3.23 -6.22 -24.66
CA MET A 616 3.84 -7.27 -23.84
C MET A 616 4.87 -8.08 -24.64
N LYS A 617 4.49 -8.51 -25.85
CA LYS A 617 5.35 -9.25 -26.77
C LYS A 617 6.61 -8.46 -27.13
N MET A 618 6.46 -7.18 -27.46
CA MET A 618 7.57 -6.32 -27.89
C MET A 618 8.51 -5.97 -26.74
N THR A 619 7.98 -5.88 -25.51
CA THR A 619 8.76 -5.53 -24.31
C THR A 619 9.50 -6.73 -23.72
N PHE A 620 8.81 -7.85 -23.52
CA PHE A 620 9.38 -9.02 -22.82
C PHE A 620 10.02 -10.03 -23.78
N GLY A 621 9.71 -9.96 -25.08
CA GLY A 621 10.23 -10.90 -26.07
C GLY A 621 9.78 -12.33 -25.82
N GLN A 622 10.60 -13.30 -26.22
CA GLN A 622 10.38 -14.71 -25.94
C GLN A 622 10.93 -15.07 -24.56
N ILE A 623 10.07 -15.62 -23.69
CA ILE A 623 10.46 -16.08 -22.35
C ILE A 623 10.78 -17.57 -22.39
N ALA A 624 11.92 -17.95 -21.82
CA ALA A 624 12.39 -19.33 -21.83
C ALA A 624 11.37 -20.30 -21.18
N GLY A 625 11.07 -21.39 -21.88
CA GLY A 625 10.11 -22.41 -21.43
C GLY A 625 8.65 -22.11 -21.75
N PHE A 626 8.36 -20.99 -22.43
CA PHE A 626 7.02 -20.61 -22.87
C PHE A 626 6.95 -20.47 -24.40
N PRO A 627 5.75 -20.59 -25.00
CA PRO A 627 5.58 -20.36 -26.44
C PRO A 627 5.82 -18.90 -26.82
N GLU A 628 6.36 -18.68 -28.03
CA GLU A 628 6.55 -17.32 -28.56
C GLU A 628 5.20 -16.72 -29.00
N LEU A 629 4.87 -15.52 -28.48
CA LEU A 629 3.64 -14.81 -28.85
C LEU A 629 3.82 -14.03 -30.16
N TYR A 630 2.83 -14.18 -31.05
CA TYR A 630 2.62 -13.38 -32.25
C TYR A 630 1.23 -12.76 -32.22
N VAL A 631 1.11 -11.52 -32.67
CA VAL A 631 -0.14 -10.78 -32.76
C VAL A 631 -0.45 -10.47 -34.23
N LEU A 632 -1.59 -10.93 -34.72
CA LEU A 632 -2.08 -10.66 -36.06
C LEU A 632 -3.39 -9.86 -35.99
N ASP A 633 -3.30 -8.58 -36.35
CA ASP A 633 -4.40 -7.62 -36.38
C ASP A 633 -4.54 -6.92 -37.74
N SER A 634 -4.29 -7.68 -38.81
CA SER A 634 -4.38 -7.22 -40.20
C SER A 634 -5.18 -8.19 -41.06
N THR A 635 -5.85 -7.63 -42.07
CA THR A 635 -6.54 -8.36 -43.14
C THR A 635 -5.74 -8.39 -44.44
N ASP A 636 -4.52 -7.85 -44.44
CA ASP A 636 -3.65 -7.88 -45.61
C ASP A 636 -3.27 -9.32 -45.98
N PRO A 637 -3.57 -9.79 -47.21
CA PRO A 637 -3.30 -11.17 -47.62
C PRO A 637 -1.85 -11.60 -47.48
N ALA A 638 -0.89 -10.72 -47.82
CA ALA A 638 0.53 -11.01 -47.68
C ALA A 638 0.92 -11.15 -46.21
N GLN A 639 0.41 -10.28 -45.34
CA GLN A 639 0.64 -10.37 -43.91
C GLN A 639 0.02 -11.64 -43.29
N VAL A 640 -1.20 -12.01 -43.68
CA VAL A 640 -1.84 -13.27 -43.23
C VAL A 640 -0.98 -14.47 -43.60
N LYS A 641 -0.48 -14.52 -44.84
CA LYS A 641 0.41 -15.60 -45.32
C LYS A 641 1.79 -15.59 -44.65
N ALA A 642 2.34 -14.41 -44.37
CA ALA A 642 3.59 -14.28 -43.64
C ALA A 642 3.47 -14.86 -42.24
N PHE A 643 2.36 -14.60 -41.53
CA PHE A 643 2.12 -15.17 -40.20
C PHE A 643 1.83 -16.67 -40.24
N GLU A 644 1.07 -17.15 -41.22
CA GLU A 644 0.89 -18.60 -41.44
C GLU A 644 2.23 -19.32 -41.62
N SER A 645 3.18 -18.70 -42.32
CA SER A 645 4.51 -19.27 -42.56
C SER A 645 5.46 -19.14 -41.37
N LYS A 646 5.19 -18.21 -40.44
CA LYS A 646 6.02 -17.97 -39.24
C LYS A 646 5.79 -18.98 -38.13
N VAL A 647 4.60 -19.57 -38.06
CA VAL A 647 4.21 -20.45 -36.96
C VAL A 647 4.05 -21.90 -37.42
N ASP A 648 4.40 -22.86 -36.56
CA ASP A 648 4.02 -24.26 -36.79
C ASP A 648 2.56 -24.48 -36.40
N LEU A 649 1.67 -24.50 -37.40
CA LEU A 649 0.22 -24.64 -37.20
C LEU A 649 -0.17 -25.87 -36.35
N LYS A 650 0.61 -26.97 -36.36
CA LYS A 650 0.33 -28.16 -35.53
C LYS A 650 0.68 -27.96 -34.07
N ASN A 651 1.65 -27.08 -33.79
CA ASN A 651 2.21 -26.82 -32.46
C ASN A 651 2.02 -25.36 -32.03
N THR A 652 0.91 -24.74 -32.46
CA THR A 652 0.53 -23.35 -32.12
C THR A 652 -0.77 -23.31 -31.33
N LEU A 653 -0.82 -22.47 -30.29
CA LEU A 653 -2.04 -22.07 -29.60
C LEU A 653 -2.60 -20.78 -30.23
N PHE A 654 -3.85 -20.81 -30.66
CA PHE A 654 -4.53 -19.65 -31.23
C PHE A 654 -5.40 -18.97 -30.17
N ILE A 655 -5.29 -17.65 -30.05
CA ILE A 655 -6.13 -16.85 -29.15
C ILE A 655 -7.08 -16.02 -30.02
N VAL A 656 -8.38 -16.31 -29.98
CA VAL A 656 -9.38 -15.49 -30.67
C VAL A 656 -9.90 -14.44 -29.71
N SER A 657 -9.49 -13.19 -29.91
CA SER A 657 -9.71 -12.08 -28.97
C SER A 657 -10.66 -11.04 -29.59
N SER A 658 -11.91 -11.01 -29.12
CA SER A 658 -12.89 -10.00 -29.54
C SER A 658 -14.01 -9.89 -28.53
N LYS A 659 -14.13 -8.69 -27.94
CA LYS A 659 -15.11 -8.37 -26.90
C LYS A 659 -16.56 -8.65 -27.32
N SER A 660 -17.03 -8.03 -28.40
CA SER A 660 -18.40 -8.20 -28.90
C SER A 660 -18.65 -9.54 -29.62
N GLY A 661 -17.59 -10.29 -29.94
CA GLY A 661 -17.63 -11.47 -30.80
C GLY A 661 -18.05 -11.22 -32.25
N SER A 662 -18.35 -9.96 -32.63
CA SER A 662 -18.92 -9.59 -33.94
C SER A 662 -17.95 -8.80 -34.83
N THR A 663 -16.74 -8.50 -34.34
CA THR A 663 -15.70 -7.82 -35.12
C THR A 663 -15.32 -8.68 -36.34
N LEU A 664 -15.30 -8.07 -37.53
CA LEU A 664 -15.14 -8.79 -38.81
C LEU A 664 -13.80 -9.52 -38.89
N GLU A 665 -12.73 -8.82 -38.54
CA GLU A 665 -11.35 -9.25 -38.76
C GLU A 665 -10.97 -10.47 -37.90
N PRO A 666 -11.21 -10.50 -36.57
CA PRO A 666 -10.96 -11.70 -35.76
C PRO A 666 -11.80 -12.90 -36.21
N ASN A 667 -13.05 -12.68 -36.65
CA ASN A 667 -13.91 -13.76 -37.15
C ASN A 667 -13.36 -14.38 -38.45
N MET A 668 -12.88 -13.55 -39.38
CA MET A 668 -12.27 -14.02 -40.63
C MET A 668 -10.95 -14.76 -40.39
N LEU A 669 -10.08 -14.17 -39.58
CA LEU A 669 -8.80 -14.77 -39.19
C LEU A 669 -9.03 -16.11 -38.50
N LYS A 670 -9.97 -16.16 -37.54
CA LYS A 670 -10.35 -17.40 -36.86
C LYS A 670 -10.78 -18.46 -37.86
N ARG A 671 -11.65 -18.13 -38.83
CA ARG A 671 -12.14 -19.11 -39.82
C ARG A 671 -11.00 -19.68 -40.65
N TYR A 672 -10.13 -18.79 -41.14
CA TYR A 672 -8.99 -19.16 -41.95
C TYR A 672 -8.05 -20.12 -41.20
N PHE A 673 -7.52 -19.71 -40.06
CA PHE A 673 -6.59 -20.54 -39.30
C PHE A 673 -7.24 -21.80 -38.73
N PHE A 674 -8.52 -21.75 -38.34
CA PHE A 674 -9.22 -22.94 -37.87
C PHE A 674 -9.38 -23.98 -38.99
N GLU A 675 -9.66 -23.57 -40.23
CA GLU A 675 -9.69 -24.49 -41.37
C GLU A 675 -8.31 -25.06 -41.67
N CYS A 676 -7.26 -24.23 -41.74
CA CYS A 676 -5.89 -24.69 -41.95
C CYS A 676 -5.46 -25.74 -40.91
N VAL A 677 -5.72 -25.47 -39.62
CA VAL A 677 -5.40 -26.40 -38.53
C VAL A 677 -6.27 -27.67 -38.63
N THR A 678 -7.56 -27.54 -38.92
CA THR A 678 -8.47 -28.69 -39.10
C THR A 678 -8.02 -29.62 -40.21
N GLN A 679 -7.55 -29.08 -41.34
CA GLN A 679 -6.99 -29.88 -42.43
C GLN A 679 -5.71 -30.64 -42.02
N LEU A 680 -4.95 -30.12 -41.05
CA LEU A 680 -3.69 -30.71 -40.60
C LEU A 680 -3.82 -31.72 -39.45
N VAL A 681 -4.74 -31.50 -38.51
CA VAL A 681 -4.86 -32.33 -37.29
C VAL A 681 -6.25 -32.92 -37.05
N GLY A 682 -7.24 -32.57 -37.88
CA GLY A 682 -8.64 -32.95 -37.71
C GLY A 682 -9.41 -32.05 -36.74
N LEU A 683 -10.74 -32.03 -36.88
CA LEU A 683 -11.63 -31.06 -36.21
C LEU A 683 -11.50 -31.06 -34.68
N LYS A 684 -11.52 -32.24 -34.06
CA LYS A 684 -11.46 -32.37 -32.59
C LYS A 684 -10.15 -31.83 -32.03
N GLU A 685 -9.03 -32.13 -32.69
CA GLU A 685 -7.72 -31.68 -32.25
C GLU A 685 -7.45 -30.21 -32.63
N ALA A 686 -8.13 -29.69 -33.65
CA ALA A 686 -8.11 -28.26 -33.97
C ALA A 686 -8.71 -27.44 -32.82
N GLY A 687 -9.90 -27.77 -32.32
CA GLY A 687 -10.52 -27.06 -31.17
C GLY A 687 -9.60 -26.94 -29.95
N ARG A 688 -8.87 -28.00 -29.61
CA ARG A 688 -7.91 -28.03 -28.47
C ARG A 688 -6.71 -27.10 -28.63
N ARG A 689 -6.53 -26.47 -29.79
CA ARG A 689 -5.49 -25.49 -30.10
C ARG A 689 -6.02 -24.05 -30.12
N PHE A 690 -7.29 -23.83 -29.79
CA PHE A 690 -7.88 -22.51 -29.75
C PHE A 690 -8.39 -22.19 -28.34
N ILE A 691 -8.23 -20.92 -27.94
CA ILE A 691 -8.94 -20.32 -26.80
C ILE A 691 -9.66 -19.06 -27.28
N ALA A 692 -10.67 -18.64 -26.53
CA ALA A 692 -11.38 -17.40 -26.77
C ALA A 692 -11.22 -16.43 -25.59
N ILE A 693 -11.09 -15.14 -25.88
CA ILE A 693 -11.24 -14.06 -24.91
C ILE A 693 -12.36 -13.14 -25.44
N THR A 694 -13.48 -13.11 -24.74
CA THR A 694 -14.72 -12.47 -25.22
C THR A 694 -15.66 -12.11 -24.08
N ASP A 695 -16.65 -11.25 -24.29
CA ASP A 695 -17.72 -11.07 -23.30
C ASP A 695 -18.67 -12.29 -23.24
N PRO A 696 -19.34 -12.51 -22.09
CA PRO A 696 -20.44 -13.46 -21.97
C PRO A 696 -21.55 -13.22 -23.00
N GLY A 697 -22.14 -14.30 -23.52
CA GLY A 697 -23.22 -14.28 -24.51
C GLY A 697 -22.81 -13.93 -25.94
N SER A 698 -21.51 -13.69 -26.20
CA SER A 698 -21.06 -13.27 -27.53
C SER A 698 -21.16 -14.38 -28.58
N LYS A 699 -21.10 -13.97 -29.85
CA LYS A 699 -21.01 -14.90 -30.98
C LYS A 699 -19.74 -15.76 -30.93
N ILE A 700 -18.63 -15.23 -30.41
CA ILE A 700 -17.39 -16.01 -30.29
C ILE A 700 -17.50 -17.05 -29.19
N GLN A 701 -18.21 -16.79 -28.09
CA GLN A 701 -18.48 -17.82 -27.10
C GLN A 701 -19.19 -19.01 -27.75
N GLN A 702 -20.27 -18.75 -28.50
CA GLN A 702 -21.03 -19.80 -29.18
C GLN A 702 -20.16 -20.59 -30.17
N ILE A 703 -19.29 -19.90 -30.92
CA ILE A 703 -18.34 -20.53 -31.84
C ILE A 703 -17.33 -21.38 -31.07
N ALA A 704 -16.76 -20.86 -29.98
CA ALA A 704 -15.77 -21.55 -29.17
C ALA A 704 -16.34 -22.83 -28.54
N GLU A 705 -17.58 -22.77 -28.03
CA GLU A 705 -18.30 -23.94 -27.51
C GLU A 705 -18.60 -24.96 -28.62
N SER A 706 -19.10 -24.51 -29.77
CA SER A 706 -19.41 -25.37 -30.93
C SER A 706 -18.17 -26.08 -31.47
N ASP A 707 -17.05 -25.37 -31.56
CA ASP A 707 -15.82 -25.87 -32.17
C ASP A 707 -14.89 -26.55 -31.15
N GLY A 708 -15.34 -26.71 -29.89
CA GLY A 708 -14.60 -27.42 -28.85
C GLY A 708 -13.30 -26.74 -28.45
N PHE A 709 -13.31 -25.42 -28.32
CA PHE A 709 -12.15 -24.64 -27.88
C PHE A 709 -11.68 -25.10 -26.50
N ARG A 710 -10.37 -25.04 -26.28
CA ARG A 710 -9.74 -25.49 -25.03
C ARG A 710 -10.26 -24.71 -23.82
N HIS A 711 -10.48 -23.40 -23.97
CA HIS A 711 -10.93 -22.54 -22.88
C HIS A 711 -11.58 -21.26 -23.41
N ILE A 712 -12.42 -20.65 -22.58
CA ILE A 712 -13.05 -19.36 -22.82
C ILE A 712 -12.81 -18.49 -21.59
N PHE A 713 -12.15 -17.35 -21.79
CA PHE A 713 -11.97 -16.31 -20.79
C PHE A 713 -12.98 -15.20 -21.02
N PHE A 714 -13.64 -14.77 -19.95
CA PHE A 714 -14.72 -13.78 -20.03
C PHE A 714 -14.23 -12.38 -19.69
N GLY A 715 -14.52 -11.45 -20.59
CA GLY A 715 -14.37 -10.02 -20.37
C GLY A 715 -15.44 -9.46 -19.44
N TRP A 716 -15.22 -8.21 -19.03
CA TRP A 716 -16.17 -7.45 -18.22
C TRP A 716 -16.93 -6.47 -19.11
N GLU A 717 -18.26 -6.59 -19.13
CA GLU A 717 -19.13 -5.79 -20.00
C GLU A 717 -18.91 -4.28 -19.77
N ASN A 718 -18.66 -3.86 -18.54
CA ASN A 718 -18.42 -2.48 -18.12
C ASN A 718 -16.99 -1.95 -18.34
N ILE A 719 -16.12 -2.67 -19.06
CA ILE A 719 -14.75 -2.23 -19.38
C ILE A 719 -14.58 -2.06 -20.90
N GLY A 720 -14.52 -0.83 -21.40
CA GLY A 720 -14.30 -0.58 -22.83
C GLY A 720 -13.02 -1.25 -23.35
N GLY A 721 -13.00 -1.72 -24.61
CA GLY A 721 -11.88 -2.52 -25.12
C GLY A 721 -10.50 -1.84 -25.02
N ARG A 722 -10.42 -0.51 -25.19
CA ARG A 722 -9.16 0.24 -25.04
C ARG A 722 -8.71 0.45 -23.58
N PHE A 723 -9.62 0.27 -22.61
CA PHE A 723 -9.38 0.30 -21.16
C PHE A 723 -9.26 -1.13 -20.57
N SER A 724 -8.97 -2.13 -21.41
CA SER A 724 -8.99 -3.55 -21.03
C SER A 724 -7.60 -4.17 -20.88
N ALA A 725 -6.54 -3.34 -20.91
CA ALA A 725 -5.15 -3.78 -20.85
C ALA A 725 -4.85 -4.61 -19.60
N LEU A 726 -5.38 -4.19 -18.44
CA LEU A 726 -5.25 -4.88 -17.15
C LEU A 726 -6.38 -5.89 -16.88
N SER A 727 -7.13 -6.29 -17.91
CA SER A 727 -8.14 -7.36 -17.84
C SER A 727 -7.64 -8.62 -18.56
N ASP A 728 -8.47 -9.67 -18.64
CA ASP A 728 -8.13 -10.91 -19.35
C ASP A 728 -7.70 -10.68 -20.82
N PHE A 729 -8.16 -9.61 -21.48
CA PHE A 729 -7.74 -9.24 -22.83
C PHE A 729 -6.23 -8.97 -22.97
N GLY A 730 -5.60 -8.40 -21.94
CA GLY A 730 -4.14 -8.20 -21.91
C GLY A 730 -3.41 -9.26 -21.10
N LEU A 731 -3.99 -9.69 -19.97
CA LEU A 731 -3.31 -10.56 -19.00
C LEU A 731 -3.28 -12.03 -19.39
N VAL A 732 -4.29 -12.56 -20.08
CA VAL A 732 -4.26 -13.97 -20.52
C VAL A 732 -3.16 -14.20 -21.57
N PRO A 733 -3.02 -13.38 -22.62
CA PRO A 733 -1.88 -13.50 -23.54
C PRO A 733 -0.53 -13.33 -22.83
N ALA A 734 -0.43 -12.38 -21.89
CA ALA A 734 0.79 -12.15 -21.09
C ALA A 734 1.18 -13.38 -20.24
N ALA A 735 0.20 -13.97 -19.55
CA ALA A 735 0.37 -15.19 -18.76
C ALA A 735 0.83 -16.38 -19.63
N ILE A 736 0.19 -16.58 -20.78
CA ILE A 736 0.51 -17.66 -21.72
C ILE A 736 1.94 -17.55 -22.27
N MET A 737 2.42 -16.33 -22.55
CA MET A 737 3.78 -16.10 -23.01
C MET A 737 4.83 -16.10 -21.87
N GLY A 738 4.40 -16.27 -20.62
CA GLY A 738 5.29 -16.44 -19.47
C GLY A 738 5.60 -15.18 -18.67
N VAL A 739 4.90 -14.06 -18.90
CA VAL A 739 5.04 -12.86 -18.07
C VAL A 739 4.52 -13.16 -16.66
N ASP A 740 5.25 -12.71 -15.64
CA ASP A 740 4.81 -12.79 -14.25
C ASP A 740 3.68 -11.77 -14.01
N VAL A 741 2.45 -12.21 -14.26
CA VAL A 741 1.26 -11.36 -14.21
C VAL A 741 0.88 -10.95 -12.78
N GLU A 742 1.26 -11.71 -11.76
CA GLU A 742 1.06 -11.32 -10.36
C GLU A 742 1.95 -10.13 -10.04
N LYS A 743 3.26 -10.25 -10.31
CA LYS A 743 4.19 -9.12 -10.18
C LYS A 743 3.73 -7.91 -11.01
N PHE A 744 3.26 -8.14 -12.24
CA PHE A 744 2.80 -7.06 -13.12
C PHE A 744 1.58 -6.31 -12.54
N LEU A 745 0.61 -7.06 -11.99
CA LEU A 745 -0.57 -6.51 -11.34
C LEU A 745 -0.23 -5.77 -10.05
N ASP A 746 0.68 -6.31 -9.23
CA ASP A 746 1.17 -5.63 -8.02
C ASP A 746 1.79 -4.26 -8.36
N ARG A 747 2.48 -4.14 -9.51
CA ARG A 747 2.98 -2.83 -9.98
C ARG A 747 1.83 -1.92 -10.39
N ALA A 748 0.90 -2.41 -11.20
CA ALA A 748 -0.26 -1.62 -11.61
C ALA A 748 -1.06 -1.09 -10.41
N GLU A 749 -1.26 -1.92 -9.38
CA GLU A 749 -1.98 -1.59 -8.16
C GLU A 749 -1.35 -0.41 -7.39
N LYS A 750 -0.02 -0.27 -7.39
CA LYS A 750 0.65 0.90 -6.79
C LYS A 750 0.21 2.21 -7.47
N MET A 751 0.05 2.19 -8.79
CA MET A 751 -0.48 3.35 -9.52
C MET A 751 -1.95 3.59 -9.22
N VAL A 752 -2.74 2.53 -9.02
CA VAL A 752 -4.13 2.62 -8.57
C VAL A 752 -4.21 3.43 -7.28
N TYR A 753 -3.40 3.08 -6.27
CA TYR A 753 -3.31 3.84 -5.01
C TYR A 753 -2.87 5.27 -5.21
N ALA A 754 -1.83 5.50 -6.03
CA ALA A 754 -1.36 6.85 -6.34
C ALA A 754 -2.42 7.72 -7.02
N CYS A 755 -3.44 7.10 -7.65
CA CYS A 755 -4.52 7.79 -8.33
C CYS A 755 -5.83 7.85 -7.52
N MET A 756 -5.87 7.35 -6.28
CA MET A 756 -7.08 7.29 -5.45
C MET A 756 -7.56 8.68 -4.97
N PRO A 757 -8.83 8.81 -4.55
CA PRO A 757 -9.38 10.06 -4.01
C PRO A 757 -8.75 10.56 -2.71
N SER A 758 -8.01 9.70 -1.99
CA SER A 758 -7.28 10.08 -0.77
C SER A 758 -5.96 10.78 -1.06
N VAL A 759 -5.47 10.73 -2.31
CA VAL A 759 -4.25 11.41 -2.75
C VAL A 759 -4.57 12.85 -3.16
N PRO A 760 -3.82 13.86 -2.66
CA PRO A 760 -3.99 15.25 -3.10
C PRO A 760 -3.95 15.37 -4.63
N VAL A 761 -4.80 16.21 -5.22
CA VAL A 761 -4.93 16.31 -6.68
C VAL A 761 -3.60 16.64 -7.38
N GLU A 762 -2.78 17.48 -6.77
CA GLU A 762 -1.44 17.85 -7.27
C GLU A 762 -0.40 16.72 -7.21
N GLU A 763 -0.63 15.70 -6.39
CA GLU A 763 0.24 14.52 -6.25
C GLU A 763 -0.28 13.33 -7.05
N ASN A 764 -1.52 13.37 -7.54
CA ASN A 764 -2.15 12.31 -8.31
C ASN A 764 -1.60 12.27 -9.76
N PRO A 765 -0.74 11.30 -10.12
CA PRO A 765 0.02 11.35 -11.35
C PRO A 765 -0.84 11.22 -12.61
N GLY A 766 -1.95 10.45 -12.55
CA GLY A 766 -2.90 10.34 -13.64
C GLY A 766 -3.67 11.64 -13.86
N VAL A 767 -4.13 12.28 -12.78
CA VAL A 767 -4.87 13.56 -12.85
C VAL A 767 -3.97 14.71 -13.29
N VAL A 768 -2.74 14.78 -12.79
CA VAL A 768 -1.74 15.77 -13.23
C VAL A 768 -1.48 15.62 -14.74
N LEU A 769 -1.15 14.42 -15.20
CA LEU A 769 -0.91 14.16 -16.62
C LEU A 769 -2.13 14.51 -17.49
N GLY A 770 -3.31 14.04 -17.10
CA GLY A 770 -4.54 14.31 -17.81
C GLY A 770 -4.92 15.79 -17.85
N THR A 771 -4.61 16.53 -16.78
CA THR A 771 -4.83 17.98 -16.72
C THR A 771 -3.89 18.74 -17.63
N ILE A 772 -2.60 18.36 -17.66
CA ILE A 772 -1.63 18.93 -18.60
C ILE A 772 -2.11 18.74 -20.04
N LEU A 773 -2.45 17.52 -20.43
CA LEU A 773 -2.89 17.21 -21.80
C LEU A 773 -4.21 17.89 -22.15
N GLY A 774 -5.20 17.85 -21.24
CA GLY A 774 -6.51 18.45 -21.46
C GLY A 774 -6.45 19.97 -21.61
N ILE A 775 -5.70 20.67 -20.76
CA ILE A 775 -5.54 22.12 -20.82
C ILE A 775 -4.71 22.54 -22.04
N ALA A 776 -3.61 21.82 -22.33
CA ALA A 776 -2.78 22.05 -23.50
C ALA A 776 -3.61 22.04 -24.79
N ALA A 777 -4.45 21.03 -24.99
CA ALA A 777 -5.31 20.95 -26.18
C ALA A 777 -6.45 21.98 -26.15
N ASN A 778 -7.16 22.10 -25.02
CA ASN A 778 -8.40 22.88 -24.94
C ASN A 778 -8.17 24.40 -24.98
N GLN A 779 -7.08 24.89 -24.38
CA GLN A 779 -6.82 26.32 -24.22
C GLN A 779 -5.65 26.83 -25.07
N PHE A 780 -4.67 25.98 -25.37
CA PHE A 780 -3.42 26.40 -26.03
C PHE A 780 -3.24 25.84 -27.44
N ARG A 781 -4.17 25.00 -27.94
CA ARG A 781 -4.06 24.29 -29.24
C ARG A 781 -2.80 23.41 -29.35
N LEU A 782 -2.31 22.93 -28.22
CA LEU A 782 -1.23 21.96 -28.11
C LEU A 782 -1.85 20.56 -28.06
N ASP A 783 -2.45 20.14 -29.17
CA ASP A 783 -3.23 18.89 -29.25
C ASP A 783 -2.43 17.72 -29.83
N LYS A 784 -1.18 17.93 -30.29
CA LYS A 784 -0.33 16.86 -30.82
C LYS A 784 0.55 16.26 -29.74
N VAL A 785 0.19 15.07 -29.27
CA VAL A 785 0.92 14.37 -28.18
C VAL A 785 1.99 13.49 -28.81
N THR A 786 3.25 13.94 -28.77
CA THR A 786 4.38 13.24 -29.40
C THR A 786 5.06 12.33 -28.38
N PHE A 787 5.01 11.02 -28.63
CA PHE A 787 5.66 10.04 -27.78
C PHE A 787 7.10 9.82 -28.18
N ILE A 788 7.97 9.88 -27.19
CA ILE A 788 9.34 9.38 -27.27
C ILE A 788 9.39 8.27 -26.23
N ALA A 789 9.61 7.03 -26.65
CA ALA A 789 9.67 5.90 -25.75
C ALA A 789 11.01 5.18 -25.91
N SER A 790 11.61 4.77 -24.79
CA SER A 790 12.90 4.06 -24.82
C SER A 790 12.79 2.76 -25.65
N PRO A 791 13.88 2.34 -26.33
CA PRO A 791 13.85 1.19 -27.23
C PRO A 791 13.29 -0.10 -26.62
N GLY A 792 13.47 -0.34 -25.31
CA GLY A 792 12.94 -1.53 -24.63
C GLY A 792 11.44 -1.54 -24.37
N ILE A 793 10.76 -0.39 -24.46
CA ILE A 793 9.32 -0.22 -24.21
C ILE A 793 8.63 0.60 -25.31
N TYR A 794 9.26 0.71 -26.48
CA TYR A 794 8.85 1.64 -27.52
C TYR A 794 7.41 1.43 -28.00
N ASP A 795 6.94 0.19 -27.94
CA ASP A 795 5.63 -0.21 -28.44
C ASP A 795 4.48 0.21 -27.52
N LEU A 796 4.74 0.63 -26.28
CA LEU A 796 3.73 1.24 -25.41
C LEU A 796 3.00 2.39 -26.12
N GLY A 797 3.71 3.12 -26.99
CA GLY A 797 3.15 4.18 -27.82
C GLY A 797 2.00 3.73 -28.73
N ALA A 798 2.03 2.51 -29.27
CA ALA A 798 0.98 1.99 -30.14
C ALA A 798 -0.34 1.77 -29.39
N TRP A 799 -0.27 1.31 -28.14
CA TRP A 799 -1.46 1.22 -27.26
C TRP A 799 -1.94 2.61 -26.84
N LEU A 800 -1.03 3.52 -26.48
CA LEU A 800 -1.37 4.89 -26.12
C LEU A 800 -2.05 5.66 -27.26
N GLU A 801 -1.62 5.42 -28.51
CA GLU A 801 -2.28 5.97 -29.69
C GLU A 801 -3.75 5.61 -29.73
N GLN A 802 -4.08 4.33 -29.53
CA GLN A 802 -5.48 3.91 -29.46
C GLN A 802 -6.19 4.55 -28.28
N LEU A 803 -5.64 4.43 -27.06
CA LEU A 803 -6.29 4.89 -25.85
C LEU A 803 -6.69 6.36 -25.99
N ILE A 804 -5.75 7.21 -26.42
CA ILE A 804 -5.94 8.65 -26.52
C ILE A 804 -6.80 9.03 -27.72
N ALA A 805 -6.50 8.53 -28.91
CA ALA A 805 -7.22 8.91 -30.12
C ALA A 805 -8.69 8.46 -30.08
N ALA A 806 -8.94 7.22 -29.64
CA ALA A 806 -10.30 6.68 -29.55
C ALA A 806 -11.12 7.28 -28.41
N SER A 807 -10.47 7.70 -27.32
CA SER A 807 -11.17 8.33 -26.22
C SER A 807 -11.46 9.80 -26.51
N THR A 808 -10.49 10.55 -27.03
CA THR A 808 -10.58 12.02 -27.07
C THR A 808 -11.06 12.59 -28.40
N GLY A 809 -10.86 11.89 -29.50
CA GLY A 809 -11.08 12.39 -30.85
C GLY A 809 -12.55 12.47 -31.28
N LYS A 810 -13.34 13.36 -30.69
CA LYS A 810 -14.79 13.47 -30.90
C LYS A 810 -15.26 14.92 -30.93
N GLU A 811 -16.39 15.16 -31.59
CA GLU A 811 -17.08 16.46 -31.57
C GLU A 811 -16.19 17.65 -32.00
N GLY A 812 -15.23 17.41 -32.90
CA GLY A 812 -14.28 18.41 -33.37
C GLY A 812 -13.16 18.74 -32.38
N LYS A 813 -13.07 18.01 -31.27
CA LYS A 813 -12.05 18.12 -30.21
C LYS A 813 -11.23 16.83 -30.12
N GLY A 814 -10.10 16.89 -29.44
CA GLY A 814 -9.33 15.70 -29.10
C GLY A 814 -7.83 15.90 -29.20
N LEU A 815 -7.11 14.91 -28.67
CA LEU A 815 -5.67 14.79 -28.75
C LEU A 815 -5.31 13.91 -29.96
N ILE A 816 -4.28 14.32 -30.69
CA ILE A 816 -3.72 13.59 -31.82
C ILE A 816 -2.39 12.97 -31.35
N PRO A 817 -2.38 11.68 -31.02
CA PRO A 817 -1.14 11.01 -30.61
C PRO A 817 -0.25 10.79 -31.84
N VAL A 818 1.06 10.97 -31.63
CA VAL A 818 2.11 10.83 -32.64
C VAL A 818 3.13 9.84 -32.08
N ASP A 819 3.02 8.58 -32.46
CA ASP A 819 3.94 7.52 -32.04
C ASP A 819 5.02 7.22 -33.09
N ARG A 820 6.13 6.64 -32.62
CA ARG A 820 7.28 6.19 -33.42
C ARG A 820 7.86 7.26 -34.35
N GLU A 821 7.66 8.54 -34.06
CA GLU A 821 8.38 9.61 -34.76
C GLU A 821 9.79 9.66 -34.20
N ALA A 822 10.81 9.41 -35.03
CA ALA A 822 12.19 9.54 -34.57
C ALA A 822 12.44 10.96 -34.03
N PRO A 823 13.04 11.16 -32.85
CA PRO A 823 13.34 12.50 -32.33
C PRO A 823 14.20 13.30 -33.32
N GLY A 824 13.78 14.53 -33.60
CA GLY A 824 14.49 15.51 -34.43
C GLY A 824 14.98 16.69 -33.59
N LYS A 825 15.65 17.64 -34.24
CA LYS A 825 16.04 18.90 -33.59
C LYS A 825 14.80 19.75 -33.27
N PRO A 826 14.84 20.60 -32.22
CA PRO A 826 13.67 21.42 -31.87
C PRO A 826 13.10 22.27 -33.01
N ASP A 827 13.93 22.74 -33.94
CA ASP A 827 13.54 23.62 -35.06
C ASP A 827 12.78 22.92 -36.20
N VAL A 828 12.68 21.59 -36.18
CA VAL A 828 11.83 20.82 -37.12
C VAL A 828 10.41 20.63 -36.62
N TYR A 829 10.07 21.12 -35.42
CA TYR A 829 8.75 20.97 -34.82
C TYR A 829 7.91 22.25 -34.89
N GLY A 830 6.59 22.06 -35.00
CA GLY A 830 5.60 23.12 -34.84
C GLY A 830 5.31 23.39 -33.36
N GLN A 831 4.79 24.59 -33.05
CA GLN A 831 4.40 25.01 -31.70
C GLN A 831 3.02 24.49 -31.27
N ASP A 832 2.58 23.37 -31.83
CA ASP A 832 1.29 22.69 -31.60
C ASP A 832 1.45 21.36 -30.84
N ARG A 833 2.67 21.08 -30.36
CA ARG A 833 3.05 19.79 -29.76
C ARG A 833 3.26 19.87 -28.26
N ILE A 834 2.94 18.74 -27.61
CA ILE A 834 3.46 18.37 -26.30
C ILE A 834 4.25 17.07 -26.44
N PHE A 835 5.44 17.01 -25.86
CA PHE A 835 6.29 15.83 -25.90
C PHE A 835 6.16 15.05 -24.60
N VAL A 836 5.99 13.73 -24.71
CA VAL A 836 5.96 12.83 -23.57
C VAL A 836 7.05 11.79 -23.72
N TYR A 837 8.04 11.84 -22.83
CA TYR A 837 9.17 10.93 -22.82
C TYR A 837 8.95 9.82 -21.79
N LEU A 838 8.75 8.60 -22.28
CA LEU A 838 8.63 7.36 -21.51
C LEU A 838 10.01 6.70 -21.45
N ARG A 839 10.76 7.01 -20.40
CA ARG A 839 12.17 6.66 -20.26
C ARG A 839 12.35 5.39 -19.44
N LEU A 840 12.90 4.33 -20.01
CA LEU A 840 13.25 3.11 -19.28
C LEU A 840 14.59 3.28 -18.55
N GLN A 841 14.58 3.34 -17.22
CA GLN A 841 15.77 3.56 -16.40
C GLN A 841 16.76 2.40 -16.43
N SER A 842 16.27 1.17 -16.56
CA SER A 842 17.09 -0.04 -16.64
C SER A 842 17.85 -0.19 -17.97
N ALA A 843 17.38 0.48 -19.03
CA ALA A 843 18.04 0.52 -20.34
C ALA A 843 17.86 1.91 -20.98
N PRO A 844 18.58 2.94 -20.48
CA PRO A 844 18.44 4.30 -20.95
C PRO A 844 19.06 4.50 -22.35
N ASP A 845 18.50 5.42 -23.12
CA ASP A 845 19.02 5.80 -24.44
C ASP A 845 19.55 7.23 -24.41
N ALA A 846 20.88 7.37 -24.54
CA ALA A 846 21.56 8.66 -24.43
C ALA A 846 21.19 9.64 -25.56
N ILE A 847 20.81 9.13 -26.74
CA ILE A 847 20.43 9.96 -27.89
C ILE A 847 19.05 10.57 -27.65
N GLN A 848 18.09 9.77 -27.18
CA GLN A 848 16.78 10.24 -26.76
C GLN A 848 16.87 11.19 -25.56
N ASP A 849 17.67 10.86 -24.54
CA ASP A 849 17.90 11.73 -23.39
C ASP A 849 18.36 13.13 -23.84
N ARG A 850 19.36 13.17 -24.73
CA ARG A 850 19.88 14.42 -25.28
C ARG A 850 18.84 15.18 -26.11
N ALA A 851 18.09 14.49 -26.97
CA ALA A 851 17.05 15.12 -27.78
C ALA A 851 15.93 15.74 -26.92
N VAL A 852 15.55 15.08 -25.81
CA VAL A 852 14.55 15.60 -24.89
C VAL A 852 15.09 16.75 -24.05
N GLU A 853 16.36 16.71 -23.63
CA GLU A 853 17.03 17.87 -23.01
C GLU A 853 17.01 19.09 -23.94
N ASP A 854 17.36 18.92 -25.22
CA ASP A 854 17.35 20.01 -26.19
C ASP A 854 15.93 20.58 -26.37
N LEU A 855 14.88 19.75 -26.37
CA LEU A 855 13.49 20.20 -26.39
C LEU A 855 13.12 21.02 -25.14
N GLU A 856 13.55 20.58 -23.95
CA GLU A 856 13.30 21.33 -22.71
C GLU A 856 13.99 22.68 -22.66
N HIS A 857 15.08 22.88 -23.40
CA HIS A 857 15.73 24.18 -23.52
C HIS A 857 15.00 25.14 -24.48
N THR A 858 13.85 24.74 -25.03
CA THR A 858 12.96 25.56 -25.87
C THR A 858 11.59 25.75 -25.23
N ASP A 859 10.68 26.44 -25.91
CA ASP A 859 9.29 26.66 -25.46
C ASP A 859 8.37 25.44 -25.67
N HIS A 860 8.89 24.31 -26.14
CA HIS A 860 8.10 23.09 -26.24
C HIS A 860 7.80 22.52 -24.85
N PRO A 861 6.53 22.24 -24.52
CA PRO A 861 6.19 21.56 -23.28
C PRO A 861 6.62 20.09 -23.32
N VAL A 862 7.27 19.66 -22.25
CA VAL A 862 7.81 18.30 -22.11
C VAL A 862 7.30 17.69 -20.80
N VAL A 863 6.78 16.47 -20.89
CA VAL A 863 6.51 15.60 -19.74
C VAL A 863 7.49 14.44 -19.80
N ARG A 864 8.16 14.14 -18.68
CA ARG A 864 9.02 12.97 -18.52
C ARG A 864 8.42 12.00 -17.53
N ILE A 865 8.35 10.74 -17.93
CA ILE A 865 7.94 9.61 -17.09
C ILE A 865 9.11 8.62 -17.06
N VAL A 866 9.66 8.40 -15.87
CA VAL A 866 10.73 7.41 -15.65
C VAL A 866 10.09 6.08 -15.26
N VAL A 867 10.23 5.09 -16.14
CA VAL A 867 9.82 3.69 -15.93
C VAL A 867 11.05 2.92 -15.43
N ASN A 868 11.03 2.35 -14.23
CA ASN A 868 12.27 1.78 -13.68
C ASN A 868 12.63 0.44 -14.34
N ASP A 869 11.66 -0.45 -14.41
CA ASP A 869 11.76 -1.81 -14.93
C ASP A 869 10.62 -2.10 -15.93
N PRO A 870 10.78 -3.02 -16.90
CA PRO A 870 9.69 -3.39 -17.81
C PRO A 870 8.39 -3.83 -17.14
N TYR A 871 8.43 -4.41 -15.93
CA TYR A 871 7.21 -4.75 -15.18
C TYR A 871 6.45 -3.51 -14.68
N ASP A 872 7.11 -2.36 -14.53
CA ASP A 872 6.46 -1.12 -14.14
C ASP A 872 5.61 -0.52 -15.28
N LEU A 873 5.57 -1.15 -16.47
CA LEU A 873 4.55 -0.84 -17.48
C LEU A 873 3.12 -1.03 -16.96
N GLY A 874 2.92 -1.91 -15.97
CA GLY A 874 1.62 -2.08 -15.30
C GLY A 874 1.11 -0.76 -14.72
N GLU A 875 2.01 0.06 -14.17
CA GLU A 875 1.68 1.39 -13.67
C GLU A 875 1.24 2.34 -14.80
N GLU A 876 1.93 2.30 -15.94
CA GLU A 876 1.61 3.19 -17.06
C GLU A 876 0.25 2.88 -17.68
N PHE A 877 -0.13 1.60 -17.80
CA PHE A 877 -1.49 1.27 -18.26
C PHE A 877 -2.56 1.98 -17.42
N PHE A 878 -2.48 1.92 -16.09
CA PHE A 878 -3.47 2.55 -15.23
C PHE A 878 -3.37 4.09 -15.21
N ARG A 879 -2.14 4.64 -15.12
CA ARG A 879 -1.92 6.10 -15.14
C ARG A 879 -2.54 6.73 -16.37
N TRP A 880 -2.31 6.15 -17.53
CA TRP A 880 -2.78 6.70 -18.80
C TRP A 880 -4.29 6.56 -18.98
N GLU A 881 -4.92 5.53 -18.41
CA GLU A 881 -6.38 5.41 -18.35
C GLU A 881 -6.99 6.56 -17.52
N ILE A 882 -6.45 6.85 -16.33
CA ILE A 882 -6.85 8.01 -15.52
C ILE A 882 -6.59 9.33 -16.25
N ALA A 883 -5.41 9.50 -16.84
CA ALA A 883 -5.04 10.70 -17.57
C ALA A 883 -5.96 10.97 -18.76
N THR A 884 -6.32 9.93 -19.50
CA THR A 884 -7.22 10.03 -20.64
C THR A 884 -8.65 10.38 -20.21
N ALA A 885 -9.14 9.77 -19.11
CA ALA A 885 -10.44 10.09 -18.54
C ALA A 885 -10.51 11.55 -18.04
N THR A 886 -9.46 12.01 -17.35
CA THR A 886 -9.30 13.40 -16.89
C THR A 886 -9.26 14.39 -18.05
N ALA A 887 -8.45 14.11 -19.09
CA ALA A 887 -8.40 14.95 -20.29
C ALA A 887 -9.75 15.02 -21.00
N GLY A 888 -10.48 13.90 -21.07
CA GLY A 888 -11.85 13.86 -21.61
C GLY A 888 -12.83 14.76 -20.84
N SER A 889 -12.71 14.83 -19.51
CA SER A 889 -13.53 15.73 -18.67
C SER A 889 -13.25 17.19 -18.99
N ILE A 890 -11.97 17.57 -19.10
CA ILE A 890 -11.55 18.94 -19.41
C ILE A 890 -11.96 19.35 -20.84
N LEU A 891 -11.90 18.42 -21.79
CA LEU A 891 -12.37 18.64 -23.16
C LEU A 891 -13.91 18.68 -23.25
N GLY A 892 -14.62 18.19 -22.23
CA GLY A 892 -16.08 18.13 -22.18
C GLY A 892 -16.66 17.12 -23.17
N ILE A 893 -16.08 15.92 -23.24
CA ILE A 893 -16.46 14.83 -24.15
C ILE A 893 -16.60 13.51 -23.37
N ASN A 894 -17.24 12.51 -23.97
CA ASN A 894 -17.30 11.16 -23.42
C ASN A 894 -16.02 10.38 -23.83
N PRO A 895 -15.11 10.06 -22.89
CA PRO A 895 -13.88 9.33 -23.23
C PRO A 895 -14.10 7.84 -23.45
N PHE A 896 -15.31 7.31 -23.21
CA PHE A 896 -15.58 5.87 -23.18
C PHE A 896 -16.38 5.33 -24.38
N ASP A 897 -16.96 6.19 -25.22
CA ASP A 897 -17.64 5.80 -26.48
C ASP A 897 -16.73 5.91 -27.72
N GLN A 898 -17.24 5.58 -28.92
CA GLN A 898 -16.48 5.64 -30.20
C GLN A 898 -17.41 5.70 -31.44
N PRO A 899 -18.21 6.76 -31.60
CA PRO A 899 -19.27 6.81 -32.61
C PRO A 899 -18.75 6.82 -34.06
N ASP A 900 -17.56 7.34 -34.32
CA ASP A 900 -17.09 7.61 -35.68
C ASP A 900 -16.42 6.40 -36.36
N VAL A 901 -16.00 5.42 -35.57
CA VAL A 901 -15.48 4.14 -36.07
C VAL A 901 -16.59 3.29 -36.69
N GLU A 902 -17.81 3.35 -36.14
CA GLU A 902 -18.94 2.56 -36.66
C GLU A 902 -19.37 2.96 -38.08
N ALA A 903 -19.16 4.22 -38.46
CA ALA A 903 -19.43 4.68 -39.83
C ALA A 903 -18.57 3.96 -40.87
N SER A 904 -17.27 3.79 -40.60
CA SER A 904 -16.36 3.08 -41.50
C SER A 904 -16.62 1.58 -41.53
N LYS A 905 -17.00 0.98 -40.38
CA LYS A 905 -17.45 -0.42 -40.32
C LYS A 905 -18.72 -0.63 -41.13
N ALA A 906 -19.69 0.28 -41.05
CA ALA A 906 -20.91 0.21 -41.85
C ALA A 906 -20.62 0.32 -43.36
N ALA A 907 -19.71 1.22 -43.77
CA ALA A 907 -19.28 1.32 -45.16
C ALA A 907 -18.58 0.03 -45.65
N THR A 908 -17.69 -0.54 -44.83
CA THR A 908 -17.02 -1.82 -45.11
C THR A 908 -18.02 -2.96 -45.29
N ARG A 909 -19.01 -3.07 -44.38
CA ARG A 909 -20.09 -4.07 -44.46
C ARG A 909 -20.91 -3.92 -45.75
N LYS A 910 -21.16 -2.68 -46.19
CA LYS A 910 -21.89 -2.43 -47.45
C LYS A 910 -21.10 -2.96 -48.66
N PHE A 911 -19.80 -2.68 -48.73
CA PHE A 911 -18.96 -3.14 -49.84
C PHE A 911 -18.81 -4.66 -49.87
N THR A 912 -18.56 -5.28 -48.72
CA THR A 912 -18.43 -6.75 -48.62
C THR A 912 -19.75 -7.47 -48.94
N ALA A 913 -20.89 -6.96 -48.47
CA ALA A 913 -22.22 -7.49 -48.82
C ALA A 913 -22.54 -7.31 -50.31
N GLU A 914 -22.13 -6.19 -50.92
CA GLU A 914 -22.29 -5.99 -52.35
C GLU A 914 -21.45 -6.97 -53.16
N TYR A 915 -20.21 -7.22 -52.73
CA TYR A 915 -19.34 -8.22 -53.34
C TYR A 915 -19.91 -9.64 -53.22
N GLU A 916 -20.46 -10.02 -52.05
CA GLU A 916 -21.14 -11.32 -51.87
C GLU A 916 -22.30 -11.52 -52.87
N ARG A 917 -23.00 -10.43 -53.21
CA ARG A 917 -24.11 -10.48 -54.15
C ARG A 917 -23.66 -10.46 -55.62
N LYS A 918 -22.69 -9.62 -55.97
CA LYS A 918 -22.33 -9.30 -57.37
C LYS A 918 -21.02 -9.93 -57.86
N GLY A 919 -20.12 -10.30 -56.95
CA GLY A 919 -18.77 -10.79 -57.26
C GLY A 919 -17.74 -9.70 -57.59
N THR A 920 -18.11 -8.43 -57.55
CA THR A 920 -17.22 -7.29 -57.86
C THR A 920 -17.46 -6.13 -56.91
N LEU A 921 -16.40 -5.35 -56.64
CA LEU A 921 -16.51 -4.07 -55.94
C LEU A 921 -16.88 -2.96 -56.95
N PRO A 922 -17.54 -1.86 -56.53
CA PRO A 922 -17.87 -0.76 -57.44
C PRO A 922 -16.62 -0.13 -58.07
N GLU A 923 -16.64 0.14 -59.38
CA GLU A 923 -15.53 0.78 -60.09
C GLU A 923 -15.23 2.20 -59.56
N GLU A 924 -13.97 2.60 -59.65
CA GLU A 924 -13.48 3.93 -59.26
C GLU A 924 -12.62 4.50 -60.39
N ILE A 925 -12.76 5.80 -60.65
CA ILE A 925 -11.99 6.49 -61.69
C ILE A 925 -10.87 7.29 -61.02
N PRO A 926 -9.59 7.05 -61.37
CA PRO A 926 -8.49 7.82 -60.80
C PRO A 926 -8.45 9.24 -61.40
N ILE A 927 -8.08 10.23 -60.58
CA ILE A 927 -7.83 11.60 -61.02
C ILE A 927 -6.48 11.75 -61.74
N PHE A 928 -5.58 10.78 -61.54
CA PHE A 928 -4.29 10.67 -62.21
C PHE A 928 -3.84 9.20 -62.23
N ALA A 929 -3.24 8.77 -63.32
CA ALA A 929 -2.55 7.48 -63.43
C ALA A 929 -1.23 7.69 -64.18
N GLY A 930 -0.11 7.32 -63.56
CA GLY A 930 1.22 7.49 -64.14
C GLY A 930 2.30 6.99 -63.19
N GLU A 931 3.48 6.66 -63.72
CA GLU A 931 4.62 6.16 -62.92
C GLU A 931 4.29 4.89 -62.11
N GLY A 932 3.31 4.07 -62.56
CA GLY A 932 2.85 2.87 -61.85
C GLY A 932 1.88 3.13 -60.70
N ILE A 933 1.53 4.39 -60.42
CA ILE A 933 0.68 4.78 -59.29
C ILE A 933 -0.59 5.48 -59.80
N GLN A 934 -1.72 5.13 -59.18
CA GLN A 934 -3.00 5.80 -59.43
C GLN A 934 -3.39 6.67 -58.22
N LEU A 935 -3.93 7.86 -58.49
CA LEU A 935 -4.43 8.76 -57.45
C LEU A 935 -5.95 8.85 -57.50
N PHE A 936 -6.59 8.72 -56.35
CA PHE A 936 -8.04 8.84 -56.17
C PHE A 936 -8.37 9.94 -55.15
N MET A 937 -9.45 10.66 -55.42
CA MET A 937 -9.91 11.79 -54.63
C MET A 937 -11.42 12.00 -54.86
N ASP A 938 -12.15 12.55 -53.89
CA ASP A 938 -13.54 12.97 -54.12
C ASP A 938 -13.61 14.25 -54.96
N GLU A 939 -14.78 14.51 -55.56
CA GLU A 939 -14.98 15.64 -56.49
C GLU A 939 -14.61 16.99 -55.87
N LYS A 940 -14.97 17.23 -54.59
CA LYS A 940 -14.71 18.50 -53.90
C LYS A 940 -13.21 18.73 -53.75
N ASN A 941 -12.48 17.75 -53.20
CA ASN A 941 -11.04 17.85 -53.06
C ASN A 941 -10.31 17.88 -54.43
N ALA A 942 -10.80 17.13 -55.41
CA ALA A 942 -10.22 17.06 -56.76
C ALA A 942 -10.33 18.42 -57.49
N GLY A 943 -11.44 19.13 -57.33
CA GLY A 943 -11.62 20.47 -57.88
C GLY A 943 -10.61 21.49 -57.32
N THR A 944 -10.23 21.38 -56.05
CA THR A 944 -9.18 22.21 -55.45
C THR A 944 -7.79 21.80 -55.93
N LEU A 945 -7.43 20.51 -55.86
CA LEU A 945 -6.09 20.04 -56.25
C LEU A 945 -5.80 20.30 -57.73
N THR A 946 -6.75 20.03 -58.62
CA THR A 946 -6.55 20.19 -60.07
C THR A 946 -6.24 21.64 -60.45
N LYS A 947 -6.82 22.61 -59.73
CA LYS A 947 -6.49 24.04 -59.90
C LYS A 947 -5.07 24.35 -59.42
N MET A 948 -4.64 23.77 -58.29
CA MET A 948 -3.30 24.00 -57.72
C MET A 948 -2.17 23.38 -58.56
N VAL A 949 -2.44 22.32 -59.32
CA VAL A 949 -1.44 21.65 -60.18
C VAL A 949 -1.05 22.49 -61.42
N ASN A 950 -1.90 23.46 -61.82
CA ASN A 950 -1.63 24.47 -62.86
C ASN A 950 -0.88 23.96 -64.12
N GLY A 951 -1.34 22.85 -64.70
CA GLY A 951 -0.83 22.27 -65.96
C GLY A 951 0.27 21.20 -65.82
N LYS A 952 0.92 21.04 -64.67
CA LYS A 952 1.94 19.99 -64.43
C LYS A 952 1.32 18.70 -63.89
N LYS A 953 0.59 17.97 -64.74
CA LYS A 953 -0.09 16.70 -64.38
C LYS A 953 0.89 15.52 -64.19
N THR A 954 1.79 15.62 -63.23
CA THR A 954 2.72 14.54 -62.80
C THR A 954 2.36 14.06 -61.39
N LEU A 955 2.84 12.88 -60.99
CA LEU A 955 2.64 12.36 -59.64
C LEU A 955 3.14 13.35 -58.57
N SER A 956 4.36 13.85 -58.73
CA SER A 956 4.96 14.86 -57.87
C SER A 956 4.17 16.18 -57.83
N GLY A 957 3.55 16.59 -58.95
CA GLY A 957 2.73 17.80 -59.03
C GLY A 957 1.47 17.70 -58.16
N TYR A 958 0.75 16.57 -58.24
CA TYR A 958 -0.42 16.31 -57.39
C TYR A 958 -0.05 16.16 -55.91
N LEU A 959 1.04 15.46 -55.60
CA LEU A 959 1.53 15.32 -54.23
C LEU A 959 1.95 16.67 -53.65
N LYS A 960 2.64 17.51 -54.41
CA LYS A 960 2.98 18.88 -54.01
C LYS A 960 1.72 19.71 -53.75
N ALA A 961 0.75 19.66 -54.66
CA ALA A 961 -0.52 20.37 -54.48
C ALA A 961 -1.25 19.93 -53.20
N HIS A 962 -1.22 18.63 -52.88
CA HIS A 962 -1.79 18.11 -51.65
C HIS A 962 -1.02 18.56 -50.40
N LEU A 963 0.31 18.46 -50.41
CA LEU A 963 1.17 18.88 -49.30
C LEU A 963 1.10 20.39 -49.05
N ASN A 964 0.90 21.21 -50.08
CA ASN A 964 0.72 22.66 -49.96
C ASN A 964 -0.62 23.06 -49.30
N ARG A 965 -1.48 22.09 -48.95
CA ARG A 965 -2.71 22.33 -48.17
C ARG A 965 -2.49 22.23 -46.66
N LEU A 966 -1.27 21.88 -46.23
CA LEU A 966 -0.85 21.89 -44.83
C LEU A 966 -0.63 23.34 -44.37
N ASN A 967 -1.24 23.68 -43.23
CA ASN A 967 -1.06 24.93 -42.51
C ASN A 967 -0.45 24.65 -41.12
N ALA A 968 0.06 25.69 -40.46
CA ALA A 968 0.50 25.56 -39.07
C ALA A 968 -0.62 25.02 -38.16
N GLY A 969 -0.30 24.04 -37.31
CA GLY A 969 -1.25 23.33 -36.43
C GLY A 969 -2.01 22.17 -37.10
N ASP A 970 -1.83 21.97 -38.41
CA ASP A 970 -2.28 20.74 -39.08
C ASP A 970 -1.39 19.54 -38.67
N TYR A 971 -1.86 18.33 -38.95
CA TYR A 971 -1.04 17.12 -38.97
C TYR A 971 -1.19 16.39 -40.30
N PHE A 972 -0.15 15.67 -40.71
CA PHE A 972 -0.16 14.81 -41.88
C PHE A 972 -0.21 13.35 -41.47
N ALA A 973 -1.17 12.57 -41.97
CA ALA A 973 -1.31 11.15 -41.63
C ALA A 973 -1.16 10.26 -42.86
N LEU A 974 -0.21 9.33 -42.79
CA LEU A 974 -0.01 8.23 -43.73
C LEU A 974 -0.84 7.03 -43.26
N LEU A 975 -1.82 6.62 -44.07
CA LEU A 975 -2.72 5.50 -43.76
C LEU A 975 -2.48 4.37 -44.77
N ALA A 976 -1.62 3.42 -44.43
CA ALA A 976 -1.12 2.40 -45.35
C ALA A 976 -1.88 1.06 -45.21
N TYR A 977 -2.73 0.74 -46.17
CA TYR A 977 -3.41 -0.55 -46.31
C TYR A 977 -2.58 -1.47 -47.21
N ILE A 978 -1.44 -1.88 -46.68
CA ILE A 978 -0.44 -2.77 -47.29
C ILE A 978 0.17 -3.65 -46.18
N GLU A 979 0.97 -4.66 -46.55
CA GLU A 979 1.67 -5.50 -45.58
C GLU A 979 2.52 -4.66 -44.60
N MET A 980 2.30 -4.86 -43.30
CA MET A 980 3.14 -4.27 -42.24
C MET A 980 4.41 -5.09 -42.05
N ASN A 981 5.51 -4.63 -42.65
CA ASN A 981 6.84 -5.22 -42.50
C ASN A 981 7.91 -4.12 -42.35
N ALA A 982 9.12 -4.51 -41.94
CA ALA A 982 10.20 -3.57 -41.65
C ALA A 982 10.61 -2.72 -42.87
N ALA A 983 10.60 -3.28 -44.08
CA ALA A 983 11.00 -2.58 -45.29
C ALA A 983 9.98 -1.48 -45.68
N HIS A 984 8.69 -1.80 -45.62
CA HIS A 984 7.62 -0.84 -45.86
C HIS A 984 7.58 0.23 -44.77
N GLU A 985 7.71 -0.16 -43.50
CA GLU A 985 7.77 0.79 -42.38
C GLU A 985 8.94 1.77 -42.54
N GLN A 986 10.13 1.29 -42.91
CA GLN A 986 11.31 2.15 -43.11
C GLN A 986 11.08 3.20 -44.21
N LEU A 987 10.50 2.83 -45.35
CA LEU A 987 10.18 3.78 -46.43
C LEU A 987 9.12 4.80 -46.00
N LEU A 988 8.09 4.36 -45.29
CA LEU A 988 7.02 5.24 -44.79
C LEU A 988 7.52 6.18 -43.68
N GLN A 989 8.43 5.71 -42.82
CA GLN A 989 9.14 6.54 -41.84
C GLN A 989 9.99 7.61 -42.53
N ALA A 990 10.72 7.27 -43.61
CA ALA A 990 11.47 8.25 -44.38
C ALA A 990 10.56 9.34 -45.00
N ILE A 991 9.41 8.95 -45.57
CA ILE A 991 8.40 9.89 -46.08
C ILE A 991 7.93 10.82 -44.97
N ARG A 992 7.55 10.28 -43.81
CA ARG A 992 7.00 11.09 -42.71
C ARG A 992 8.04 12.06 -42.15
N GLN A 993 9.28 11.61 -41.96
CA GLN A 993 10.37 12.45 -41.46
C GLN A 993 10.68 13.59 -42.44
N GLY A 994 10.72 13.30 -43.74
CA GLY A 994 10.91 14.33 -44.76
C GLY A 994 9.81 15.39 -44.74
N ILE A 995 8.54 14.99 -44.57
CA ILE A 995 7.41 15.93 -44.46
C ILE A 995 7.50 16.75 -43.18
N ARG A 996 7.78 16.12 -42.03
CA ARG A 996 7.97 16.81 -40.76
C ARG A 996 9.05 17.88 -40.88
N ASP A 997 10.23 17.52 -41.37
CA ASP A 997 11.38 18.44 -41.42
C ASP A 997 11.14 19.60 -42.39
N ALA A 998 10.52 19.32 -43.55
CA ALA A 998 10.26 20.34 -44.56
C ALA A 998 9.08 21.26 -44.23
N ARG A 999 8.08 20.78 -43.49
CA ARG A 999 6.83 21.53 -43.22
C ARG A 999 6.65 21.95 -41.76
N ARG A 1000 7.44 21.40 -40.84
CA ARG A 1000 7.35 21.58 -39.38
C ARG A 1000 5.98 21.21 -38.82
N ILE A 1001 5.47 20.07 -39.29
CA ILE A 1001 4.12 19.57 -38.98
C ILE A 1001 4.19 18.21 -38.29
N ALA A 1002 3.22 17.92 -37.42
CA ALA A 1002 3.00 16.59 -36.86
C ALA A 1002 2.77 15.53 -37.93
N THR A 1003 3.49 14.40 -37.88
CA THR A 1003 3.30 13.31 -38.84
C THR A 1003 2.92 11.99 -38.16
N CYS A 1004 1.80 11.42 -38.58
CA CYS A 1004 1.31 10.12 -38.10
C CYS A 1004 1.54 9.06 -39.18
N LEU A 1005 1.97 7.86 -38.78
CA LEU A 1005 2.09 6.70 -39.66
C LEU A 1005 1.29 5.55 -39.08
N GLN A 1006 0.36 5.02 -39.87
CA GLN A 1006 -0.58 4.00 -39.42
C GLN A 1006 -0.79 2.94 -40.50
N PHE A 1007 -0.81 1.67 -40.10
CA PHE A 1007 -1.16 0.56 -40.97
C PHE A 1007 -2.65 0.21 -40.85
N GLY A 1008 -3.31 -0.02 -41.98
CA GLY A 1008 -4.71 -0.46 -42.06
C GLY A 1008 -4.80 -1.98 -42.18
N PRO A 1009 -5.85 -2.62 -41.64
CA PRO A 1009 -7.03 -2.02 -40.99
C PRO A 1009 -6.84 -1.68 -39.51
N ARG A 1010 -5.71 -1.98 -38.87
CA ARG A 1010 -5.42 -1.64 -37.46
C ARG A 1010 -5.81 -0.20 -37.12
N SER A 1011 -5.41 0.74 -37.98
CA SER A 1011 -5.67 2.19 -37.84
C SER A 1011 -7.15 2.54 -37.68
N LEU A 1012 -8.08 1.75 -38.24
CA LEU A 1012 -9.52 1.95 -38.09
C LEU A 1012 -9.98 1.81 -36.64
N HIS A 1013 -9.31 0.94 -35.88
CA HIS A 1013 -9.65 0.60 -34.50
C HIS A 1013 -8.75 1.28 -33.48
N SER A 1014 -7.64 1.92 -33.90
CA SER A 1014 -6.78 2.75 -33.04
C SER A 1014 -7.08 4.24 -33.23
N THR A 1015 -6.57 4.86 -34.29
CA THR A 1015 -6.53 6.30 -34.51
C THR A 1015 -7.70 6.85 -35.33
N GLY A 1016 -8.45 5.96 -35.99
CA GLY A 1016 -9.54 6.31 -36.90
C GLY A 1016 -10.61 7.21 -36.29
N GLN A 1017 -10.89 7.06 -34.98
CA GLN A 1017 -11.81 7.93 -34.25
C GLN A 1017 -11.34 9.39 -34.27
N ALA A 1018 -10.07 9.67 -33.91
CA ALA A 1018 -9.53 11.04 -33.93
C ALA A 1018 -9.43 11.63 -35.33
N PHE A 1019 -9.09 10.82 -36.33
CA PHE A 1019 -8.99 11.28 -37.71
C PHE A 1019 -10.34 11.70 -38.31
N LYS A 1020 -11.45 11.16 -37.79
CA LYS A 1020 -12.81 11.42 -38.29
C LYS A 1020 -13.60 12.37 -37.40
N GLY A 1021 -13.55 12.14 -36.09
CA GLY A 1021 -14.28 12.86 -35.05
C GLY A 1021 -13.53 14.01 -34.42
N GLY A 1022 -12.19 14.01 -34.48
CA GLY A 1022 -11.36 15.05 -33.87
C GLY A 1022 -11.31 16.37 -34.65
N PRO A 1023 -10.39 17.30 -34.29
CA PRO A 1023 -10.27 18.60 -34.97
C PRO A 1023 -10.03 18.45 -36.47
N ASN A 1024 -10.56 19.37 -37.30
CA ASN A 1024 -10.38 19.34 -38.76
C ASN A 1024 -9.00 19.82 -39.24
N THR A 1025 -7.95 19.34 -38.57
CA THR A 1025 -6.54 19.70 -38.78
C THR A 1025 -5.76 18.61 -39.50
N GLY A 1026 -6.39 17.47 -39.82
CA GLY A 1026 -5.74 16.35 -40.51
C GLY A 1026 -5.70 16.51 -42.04
N VAL A 1027 -4.54 16.23 -42.63
CA VAL A 1027 -4.33 16.02 -44.07
C VAL A 1027 -3.81 14.60 -44.28
N PHE A 1028 -4.49 13.83 -45.15
CA PHE A 1028 -4.33 12.38 -45.21
C PHE A 1028 -3.80 11.94 -46.56
N LEU A 1029 -2.89 10.98 -46.54
CA LEU A 1029 -2.52 10.18 -47.70
C LEU A 1029 -2.80 8.71 -47.38
N LEU A 1030 -3.88 8.18 -47.95
CA LEU A 1030 -4.14 6.74 -47.94
C LEU A 1030 -3.25 6.06 -48.98
N ILE A 1031 -2.63 4.95 -48.62
CA ILE A 1031 -1.85 4.11 -49.53
C ILE A 1031 -2.54 2.75 -49.58
N THR A 1032 -2.84 2.30 -50.78
CA THR A 1032 -3.46 0.99 -51.07
C THR A 1032 -2.65 0.29 -52.15
N CYS A 1033 -2.81 -1.02 -52.34
CA CYS A 1033 -2.13 -1.74 -53.41
C CYS A 1033 -3.01 -2.79 -54.05
N ASP A 1034 -2.63 -3.24 -55.25
CA ASP A 1034 -3.04 -4.53 -55.78
C ASP A 1034 -2.38 -5.66 -54.98
N ASP A 1035 -3.13 -6.72 -54.68
CA ASP A 1035 -2.62 -7.89 -53.98
C ASP A 1035 -1.95 -8.86 -54.95
N ALA A 1036 -0.63 -9.07 -54.80
CA ALA A 1036 0.13 -10.01 -55.64
C ALA A 1036 -0.35 -11.47 -55.45
N VAL A 1037 -0.76 -11.82 -54.23
CA VAL A 1037 -1.37 -13.10 -53.86
C VAL A 1037 -2.53 -12.78 -52.94
N ASP A 1038 -3.75 -13.16 -53.35
CA ASP A 1038 -4.95 -12.99 -52.54
C ASP A 1038 -5.29 -14.29 -51.80
N VAL A 1039 -5.97 -14.17 -50.65
CA VAL A 1039 -6.28 -15.29 -49.75
C VAL A 1039 -7.80 -15.43 -49.61
N PRO A 1040 -8.39 -16.61 -49.89
CA PRO A 1040 -9.83 -16.82 -49.74
C PRO A 1040 -10.26 -16.79 -48.27
N VAL A 1041 -11.49 -16.36 -48.01
CA VAL A 1041 -12.09 -16.38 -46.67
C VAL A 1041 -13.07 -17.56 -46.60
N PRO A 1042 -12.84 -18.55 -45.73
CA PRO A 1042 -13.72 -19.71 -45.64
C PRO A 1042 -15.20 -19.38 -45.42
N GLY A 1043 -16.05 -19.96 -46.26
CA GLY A 1043 -17.50 -19.79 -46.24
C GLY A 1043 -18.01 -18.45 -46.79
N HIS A 1044 -17.17 -17.69 -47.49
CA HIS A 1044 -17.50 -16.40 -48.10
C HIS A 1044 -17.05 -16.33 -49.56
N LYS A 1045 -17.71 -15.51 -50.39
CA LYS A 1045 -17.25 -15.27 -51.76
C LYS A 1045 -16.11 -14.26 -51.83
N TYR A 1046 -16.04 -13.34 -50.87
CA TYR A 1046 -14.94 -12.37 -50.81
C TYR A 1046 -13.65 -13.02 -50.26
N THR A 1047 -12.54 -12.40 -50.60
CA THR A 1047 -11.19 -12.74 -50.13
C THR A 1047 -10.71 -11.73 -49.08
N PHE A 1048 -9.55 -11.99 -48.47
CA PHE A 1048 -8.88 -11.04 -47.58
C PHE A 1048 -8.54 -9.74 -48.32
N GLY A 1049 -8.07 -9.80 -49.58
CA GLY A 1049 -7.75 -8.62 -50.39
C GLY A 1049 -8.98 -7.78 -50.69
N VAL A 1050 -10.12 -8.41 -51.00
CA VAL A 1050 -11.40 -7.71 -51.17
C VAL A 1050 -11.83 -7.01 -49.88
N VAL A 1051 -11.64 -7.64 -48.71
CA VAL A 1051 -11.97 -7.03 -47.41
C VAL A 1051 -11.01 -5.87 -47.09
N LYS A 1052 -9.71 -6.02 -47.32
CA LYS A 1052 -8.72 -4.93 -47.20
C LYS A 1052 -9.12 -3.74 -48.07
N ALA A 1053 -9.44 -3.98 -49.34
CA ALA A 1053 -9.89 -2.94 -50.26
C ALA A 1053 -11.20 -2.27 -49.80
N ALA A 1054 -12.17 -3.06 -49.33
CA ALA A 1054 -13.43 -2.56 -48.78
C ALA A 1054 -13.22 -1.70 -47.53
N GLN A 1055 -12.31 -2.09 -46.64
CA GLN A 1055 -11.92 -1.32 -45.45
C GLN A 1055 -11.28 0.01 -45.84
N ALA A 1056 -10.29 0.00 -46.74
CA ALA A 1056 -9.62 1.20 -47.21
C ALA A 1056 -10.59 2.19 -47.87
N ARG A 1057 -11.50 1.68 -48.72
CA ARG A 1057 -12.53 2.50 -49.38
C ARG A 1057 -13.58 3.02 -48.40
N GLY A 1058 -13.99 2.21 -47.44
CA GLY A 1058 -14.92 2.62 -46.39
C GLY A 1058 -14.33 3.73 -45.51
N ASP A 1059 -13.04 3.63 -45.20
CA ASP A 1059 -12.29 4.66 -44.47
C ASP A 1059 -12.20 5.96 -45.27
N PHE A 1060 -11.76 5.87 -46.53
CA PHE A 1060 -11.69 6.97 -47.47
C PHE A 1060 -13.04 7.71 -47.58
N GLN A 1061 -14.13 7.00 -47.79
CA GLN A 1061 -15.47 7.59 -47.85
C GLN A 1061 -15.89 8.28 -46.55
N THR A 1062 -15.46 7.74 -45.39
CA THR A 1062 -15.79 8.35 -44.10
C THR A 1062 -15.02 9.65 -43.88
N LEU A 1063 -13.73 9.68 -44.25
CA LEU A 1063 -12.91 10.88 -44.24
C LEU A 1063 -13.49 11.96 -45.17
N VAL A 1064 -13.89 11.59 -46.38
CA VAL A 1064 -14.54 12.52 -47.33
C VAL A 1064 -15.84 13.10 -46.75
N LYS A 1065 -16.72 12.25 -46.18
CA LYS A 1065 -17.97 12.69 -45.54
C LYS A 1065 -17.75 13.62 -44.33
N ARG A 1066 -16.55 13.60 -43.75
CA ARG A 1066 -16.12 14.48 -42.65
C ARG A 1066 -15.32 15.68 -43.13
N ASP A 1067 -15.41 16.01 -44.42
CA ASP A 1067 -14.73 17.14 -45.05
C ASP A 1067 -13.21 17.13 -44.81
N ARG A 1068 -12.62 15.93 -44.73
CA ARG A 1068 -11.17 15.78 -44.57
C ARG A 1068 -10.44 15.97 -45.89
N ARG A 1069 -9.21 16.43 -45.78
CA ARG A 1069 -8.30 16.65 -46.91
C ARG A 1069 -7.57 15.34 -47.20
N VAL A 1070 -8.17 14.47 -48.00
CA VAL A 1070 -7.66 13.11 -48.23
C VAL A 1070 -7.32 12.87 -49.69
N LEU A 1071 -6.15 12.29 -49.93
CA LEU A 1071 -5.70 11.76 -51.22
C LEU A 1071 -5.43 10.27 -51.03
N ARG A 1072 -5.82 9.42 -51.99
CA ARG A 1072 -5.46 8.01 -51.98
C ARG A 1072 -4.49 7.71 -53.13
N ALA A 1073 -3.32 7.19 -52.81
CA ALA A 1073 -2.40 6.58 -53.75
C ALA A 1073 -2.64 5.06 -53.78
N HIS A 1074 -2.80 4.52 -54.98
CA HIS A 1074 -2.95 3.09 -55.22
C HIS A 1074 -1.73 2.60 -56.00
N LEU A 1075 -1.03 1.64 -55.40
CA LEU A 1075 0.18 1.00 -55.90
C LEU A 1075 -0.19 -0.27 -56.66
N GLY A 1076 0.68 -0.75 -57.54
CA GLY A 1076 0.54 -2.05 -58.16
C GLY A 1076 0.94 -3.20 -57.22
N THR A 1077 1.19 -4.37 -57.80
CA THR A 1077 1.52 -5.60 -57.07
C THR A 1077 2.94 -5.60 -56.48
N ASN A 1078 3.85 -4.76 -56.99
CA ASN A 1078 5.21 -4.60 -56.43
C ASN A 1078 5.25 -3.42 -55.45
N VAL A 1079 4.66 -3.65 -54.28
CA VAL A 1079 4.49 -2.63 -53.23
C VAL A 1079 5.80 -1.93 -52.86
N ALA A 1080 6.90 -2.68 -52.73
CA ALA A 1080 8.19 -2.11 -52.36
C ALA A 1080 8.75 -1.13 -53.42
N ALA A 1081 8.67 -1.50 -54.70
CA ALA A 1081 9.12 -0.63 -55.79
C ALA A 1081 8.24 0.62 -55.92
N ASP A 1082 6.92 0.45 -55.80
CA ASP A 1082 5.97 1.55 -55.93
C ASP A 1082 6.01 2.50 -54.72
N LEU A 1083 6.25 1.98 -53.50
CA LEU A 1083 6.54 2.82 -52.32
C LEU A 1083 7.82 3.62 -52.50
N ALA A 1084 8.87 3.04 -53.09
CA ALA A 1084 10.11 3.77 -53.38
C ALA A 1084 9.87 4.89 -54.41
N THR A 1085 9.05 4.63 -55.44
CA THR A 1085 8.59 5.65 -56.40
C THR A 1085 7.81 6.76 -55.71
N LEU A 1086 6.85 6.39 -54.85
CA LEU A 1086 6.06 7.35 -54.07
C LEU A 1086 6.94 8.20 -53.15
N HIS A 1087 7.90 7.58 -52.45
CA HIS A 1087 8.87 8.29 -51.60
C HIS A 1087 9.64 9.32 -52.42
N LYS A 1088 10.22 8.92 -53.57
CA LYS A 1088 10.96 9.82 -54.46
C LYS A 1088 10.09 10.98 -54.97
N ALA A 1089 8.84 10.71 -55.31
CA ALA A 1089 7.89 11.73 -55.77
C ALA A 1089 7.52 12.72 -54.66
N ILE A 1090 7.36 12.26 -53.41
CA ILE A 1090 7.14 13.13 -52.25
C ILE A 1090 8.39 13.97 -51.95
N THR A 1091 9.58 13.37 -51.95
CA THR A 1091 10.84 14.12 -51.76
C THR A 1091 10.97 15.24 -52.80
N ALA A 1092 10.70 14.94 -54.07
CA ALA A 1092 10.70 15.95 -55.13
C ALA A 1092 9.64 17.05 -54.89
N ALA A 1093 8.45 16.68 -54.42
CA ALA A 1093 7.37 17.62 -54.09
C ALA A 1093 7.71 18.55 -52.92
N LEU A 1094 8.58 18.13 -52.00
CA LEU A 1094 9.03 18.94 -50.85
C LEU A 1094 10.18 19.90 -51.22
N LEU A 1095 11.04 19.53 -52.17
CA LEU A 1095 12.20 20.33 -52.60
C LEU A 1095 11.83 21.43 -53.61
N SER A 1096 10.77 21.23 -54.38
CA SER A 1096 10.27 22.19 -55.37
C SER A 1096 9.29 23.17 -54.77
#